data_AF-A0A6H2DKN4-F1
#
_entry.id   AF-A0A6H2DKN4-F1
#
_cell.length_a   1.000
_cell.length_b   1.000
_cell.length_c   1.000
_cell.angle_alpha   90.00
_cell.angle_beta   90.00
_cell.angle_gamma   90.00
#
_symmetry.space_group_name_H-M   'P 1'
#
loop_
_entity.id
_entity.type
_entity.pdbx_description
1 polymer ?
#
loop_
_entity_poly.entity_id
_entity_poly.type
_entity_poly.pdbx_seq_one_letter_code
_entity_poly.pdbx_strand_id
1 'polypeptide(L)'
;MIIPFRSAGRSAVSSFNNSASIAAMATAFMFAASPAAAQQTVPGVSGNCPIVAGVADCSGDLSGGITTGPGEPGFGTLNINPTGPIAPNGYFAIGVIKDDQDITINIADGTVIDVFDDPNIGGFAQALIAVIGNGFDLNINTGANITADGRDSFGLGIEAVVQGGAGNLDITNRGNITAFADGDSAIALQGRSENSTGNILIANSGTLSAMSGGTGERDRITAGIFGFHQLGGNLTVNNSGAISVSPGADTLDAVPNGFASAIVTTAFGNASATAITNSGTLTATGPYTNGITGVTTNNGSAASTMVIDNDGALNIDSLFGYGIFAQSSGTAVNMNIDNSAAIDITSTGAITGIFSLNGAQNAASSLVNTGDITGSGFNLRGLGISSFGAPAGGTYNYTVTNSGDMTFDAMAATGISVFATAEDNVTANVTNSGNFNFASSVGALSRGISATFDFVDASAGGADGNSDLTLFNSGNIILGAGIGIFTAADMIDITNEGMITINADNFDGIVMHGENVRLNNSGDIIINGENGVAIFNEILTDKGSNFNLTNSGDITLGGSVGGGIGSISIDAGASAVNIVAGINSGNITGAADGTGIAVLALNSQTAAAALTNSGNINFANSTQLDSAGININLEADSGNPDNSELSQIAVSSDGDITMGVGNAIVLKADTVVASVEGNVSTTGDSSTVLMFEASNSLSVDVDGTVTASGQDSNGVVIGSGGNGQSGTVSMSNSGVISATGAGATGVLSASGFDTLDNSGTITGAVNAIAIVQGSGGSLGAAASNEGLRNSGRIESLAVGGVAIRGTKQPPLRMLCVTWLLVRLSAILR
;
A
#
# COMPACT_ATOMS: atom_id res chain seq x y z
N MET A 1 -14.28 -0.74 -0.95
CA MET A 1 -15.38 -0.81 -1.93
C MET A 1 -14.79 -0.44 -3.28
N ILE A 2 -14.53 -1.43 -4.14
CA ILE A 2 -13.98 -1.22 -5.49
C ILE A 2 -15.17 -0.99 -6.41
N ILE A 3 -15.37 0.26 -6.85
CA ILE A 3 -16.36 0.54 -7.89
C ILE A 3 -15.80 -0.08 -9.19
N PRO A 4 -16.53 -0.99 -9.87
CA PRO A 4 -16.02 -1.65 -11.06
C PRO A 4 -15.88 -0.64 -12.21
N PHE A 5 -14.64 -0.25 -12.51
CA PHE A 5 -14.31 0.54 -13.69
C PHE A 5 -14.43 -0.35 -14.94
N ARG A 6 -15.53 -0.23 -15.69
CA ARG A 6 -15.56 -0.74 -17.07
C ARG A 6 -14.64 0.13 -17.93
N SER A 7 -13.76 -0.51 -18.69
CA SER A 7 -12.72 0.11 -19.53
C SER A 7 -13.22 1.37 -20.26
N ALA A 8 -12.82 2.54 -19.76
CA ALA A 8 -13.17 3.83 -20.34
C ALA A 8 -12.60 3.99 -21.75
N GLY A 9 -11.52 3.29 -22.10
CA GLY A 9 -10.77 3.48 -23.35
C GLY A 9 -11.58 3.35 -24.65
N ARG A 10 -12.54 2.42 -24.76
CA ARG A 10 -13.35 2.30 -26.00
C ARG A 10 -14.54 3.26 -26.07
N SER A 11 -15.12 3.61 -24.92
CA SER A 11 -16.27 4.53 -24.87
C SER A 11 -15.83 6.00 -24.90
N ALA A 12 -14.66 6.32 -24.34
CA ALA A 12 -14.09 7.67 -24.32
C ALA A 12 -13.64 8.11 -25.72
N VAL A 13 -13.03 7.23 -26.52
CA VAL A 13 -12.68 7.55 -27.91
C VAL A 13 -13.92 7.86 -28.76
N SER A 14 -15.04 7.15 -28.54
CA SER A 14 -16.30 7.47 -29.25
C SER A 14 -16.97 8.75 -28.75
N SER A 15 -16.86 9.11 -27.46
CA SER A 15 -17.42 10.36 -26.93
C SER A 15 -16.60 11.59 -27.27
N PHE A 16 -15.26 11.52 -27.24
CA PHE A 16 -14.40 12.63 -27.67
C PHE A 16 -14.53 12.92 -29.17
N ASN A 17 -14.93 11.95 -29.98
CA ASN A 17 -15.29 12.21 -31.37
C ASN A 17 -16.56 13.08 -31.50
N ASN A 18 -17.45 13.14 -30.49
CA ASN A 18 -18.59 14.06 -30.53
C ASN A 18 -18.18 15.53 -30.37
N SER A 19 -17.06 15.86 -29.71
CA SER A 19 -16.58 17.26 -29.64
C SER A 19 -15.86 17.74 -30.91
N ALA A 20 -15.55 16.84 -31.87
CA ALA A 20 -15.25 17.25 -33.25
C ALA A 20 -16.45 17.96 -33.91
N SER A 21 -17.66 17.81 -33.37
CA SER A 21 -18.83 18.56 -33.81
C SER A 21 -18.73 20.06 -33.54
N ILE A 22 -17.96 20.53 -32.54
CA ILE A 22 -17.89 21.97 -32.21
C ILE A 22 -17.07 22.74 -33.23
N ALA A 23 -15.85 22.28 -33.56
CA ALA A 23 -15.04 22.89 -34.63
C ALA A 23 -15.74 22.78 -36.00
N ALA A 24 -16.40 21.65 -36.28
CA ALA A 24 -17.19 21.47 -37.49
C ALA A 24 -18.44 22.39 -37.53
N MET A 25 -19.11 22.60 -36.38
CA MET A 25 -20.24 23.54 -36.26
C MET A 25 -19.78 24.98 -36.39
N ALA A 26 -18.67 25.37 -35.75
CA ALA A 26 -18.11 26.71 -35.88
C ALA A 26 -17.73 27.02 -37.34
N THR A 27 -17.13 26.04 -38.03
CA THR A 27 -16.89 26.13 -39.47
C THR A 27 -18.20 26.34 -40.24
N ALA A 28 -19.25 25.57 -39.95
CA ALA A 28 -20.57 25.75 -40.56
C ALA A 28 -21.22 27.12 -40.25
N PHE A 29 -20.99 27.67 -39.05
CA PHE A 29 -21.48 29.00 -38.65
C PHE A 29 -20.70 30.14 -39.29
N MET A 30 -19.41 29.99 -39.60
CA MET A 30 -18.65 31.01 -40.35
C MET A 30 -19.17 31.19 -41.78
N PHE A 31 -19.69 30.11 -42.38
CA PHE A 31 -20.25 30.16 -43.73
C PHE A 31 -21.76 30.49 -43.77
N ALA A 32 -22.43 30.56 -42.60
CA ALA A 32 -23.82 30.99 -42.51
C ALA A 32 -23.88 32.52 -42.38
N ALA A 33 -24.38 33.21 -43.41
CA ALA A 33 -24.52 34.66 -43.39
C ALA A 33 -25.51 35.11 -42.29
N SER A 34 -24.99 35.47 -41.12
CA SER A 34 -25.76 36.10 -40.05
C SER A 34 -25.55 37.63 -40.07
N PRO A 35 -26.54 38.43 -39.63
CA PRO A 35 -26.38 39.88 -39.49
C PRO A 35 -25.24 40.28 -38.54
N ALA A 36 -24.88 39.41 -37.59
CA ALA A 36 -23.77 39.61 -36.66
C ALA A 36 -22.40 39.38 -37.33
N ALA A 37 -22.26 38.32 -38.15
CA ALA A 37 -21.03 38.06 -38.92
C ALA A 37 -20.72 39.19 -39.91
N ALA A 38 -21.74 39.87 -40.44
CA ALA A 38 -21.56 41.03 -41.33
C ALA A 38 -20.93 42.27 -40.64
N GLN A 39 -20.85 42.30 -39.31
CA GLN A 39 -20.24 43.40 -38.55
C GLN A 39 -18.78 43.12 -38.14
N GLN A 40 -18.28 41.91 -38.39
CA GLN A 40 -16.90 41.55 -38.06
C GLN A 40 -15.91 42.17 -39.05
N THR A 41 -14.74 42.54 -38.53
CA THR A 41 -13.62 43.05 -39.31
C THR A 41 -12.97 41.90 -40.07
N VAL A 42 -12.89 42.01 -41.40
CA VAL A 42 -12.20 41.06 -42.27
C VAL A 42 -10.80 41.59 -42.63
N PRO A 43 -9.71 40.88 -42.29
CA PRO A 43 -8.34 41.25 -42.66
C PRO A 43 -8.18 41.50 -44.17
N GLY A 44 -7.51 42.60 -44.53
CA GLY A 44 -7.26 43.01 -45.92
C GLY A 44 -8.44 43.64 -46.64
N VAL A 45 -9.65 43.56 -46.08
CA VAL A 45 -10.88 44.21 -46.62
C VAL A 45 -11.23 45.45 -45.82
N SER A 46 -11.13 45.38 -44.49
CA SER A 46 -11.42 46.50 -43.59
C SER A 46 -10.23 47.45 -43.45
N GLY A 47 -10.50 48.75 -43.37
CA GLY A 47 -9.48 49.76 -43.08
C GLY A 47 -8.87 49.64 -41.67
N ASN A 48 -9.57 48.99 -40.74
CA ASN A 48 -9.08 48.75 -39.38
C ASN A 48 -8.14 47.54 -39.31
N CYS A 49 -8.01 46.74 -40.39
CA CYS A 49 -7.11 45.59 -40.43
C CYS A 49 -6.46 45.41 -41.81
N PRO A 50 -5.57 46.34 -42.23
CA PRO A 50 -4.84 46.20 -43.49
C PRO A 50 -3.87 45.02 -43.47
N ILE A 51 -3.65 44.40 -44.63
CA ILE A 51 -2.57 43.43 -44.84
C ILE A 51 -1.39 44.13 -45.51
N VAL A 52 -0.25 44.15 -44.83
CA VAL A 52 1.01 44.73 -45.34
C VAL A 52 2.10 43.68 -45.24
N ALA A 53 2.68 43.31 -46.39
CA ALA A 53 3.76 42.32 -46.46
C ALA A 53 3.44 40.97 -45.77
N GLY A 54 2.19 40.51 -45.89
CA GLY A 54 1.73 39.24 -45.30
C GLY A 54 1.37 39.32 -43.81
N VAL A 55 1.37 40.51 -43.21
CA VAL A 55 0.95 40.76 -41.83
C VAL A 55 -0.37 41.52 -41.84
N ALA A 56 -1.40 40.98 -41.19
CA ALA A 56 -2.67 41.63 -40.91
C ALA A 56 -2.58 42.40 -39.58
N ASP A 57 -2.56 43.73 -39.63
CA ASP A 57 -2.46 44.58 -38.43
C ASP A 57 -3.84 45.15 -38.07
N CYS A 58 -4.59 44.45 -37.23
CA CYS A 58 -5.91 44.86 -36.75
C CYS A 58 -5.80 45.84 -35.56
N SER A 59 -6.19 47.10 -35.77
CA SER A 59 -6.17 48.14 -34.73
C SER A 59 -7.38 49.07 -34.80
N GLY A 60 -7.59 49.88 -33.75
CA GLY A 60 -8.73 50.78 -33.65
C GLY A 60 -9.98 50.12 -33.08
N ASP A 61 -11.15 50.44 -33.62
CA ASP A 61 -12.41 49.86 -33.18
C ASP A 61 -12.61 48.46 -33.79
N LEU A 62 -12.59 47.46 -32.91
CA LEU A 62 -12.80 46.06 -33.23
C LEU A 62 -13.96 45.49 -32.39
N SER A 63 -14.89 46.33 -31.91
CA SER A 63 -15.97 45.89 -31.01
C SER A 63 -16.85 44.80 -31.62
N GLY A 64 -16.99 44.80 -32.96
CA GLY A 64 -17.74 43.79 -33.71
C GLY A 64 -17.01 42.46 -33.91
N GLY A 65 -15.75 42.33 -33.50
CA GLY A 65 -14.93 41.13 -33.69
C GLY A 65 -14.13 41.09 -34.99
N ILE A 66 -13.37 40.01 -35.17
CA ILE A 66 -12.56 39.71 -36.36
C ILE A 66 -12.98 38.34 -36.88
N THR A 67 -13.09 38.20 -38.20
CA THR A 67 -13.32 36.90 -38.84
C THR A 67 -12.46 36.76 -40.08
N THR A 68 -11.95 35.55 -40.31
CA THR A 68 -11.38 35.20 -41.60
C THR A 68 -11.53 33.74 -41.97
N GLY A 69 -11.67 33.49 -43.28
CA GLY A 69 -11.81 32.15 -43.84
C GLY A 69 -10.82 31.81 -44.97
N PRO A 70 -10.90 30.57 -45.51
CA PRO A 70 -10.00 30.08 -46.57
C PRO A 70 -10.07 30.86 -47.89
N GLY A 71 -11.23 31.46 -48.20
CA GLY A 71 -11.45 32.21 -49.44
C GLY A 71 -11.01 33.67 -49.40
N GLU A 72 -10.53 34.15 -48.26
CA GLU A 72 -10.17 35.54 -48.02
C GLU A 72 -8.66 35.78 -48.17
N PRO A 73 -8.19 37.05 -48.30
CA PRO A 73 -6.78 37.35 -48.45
C PRO A 73 -5.89 36.60 -47.44
N GLY A 74 -4.84 35.97 -47.93
CA GLY A 74 -3.86 35.25 -47.11
C GLY A 74 -2.96 36.20 -46.32
N PHE A 75 -2.58 35.77 -45.13
CA PHE A 75 -1.62 36.43 -44.25
C PHE A 75 -0.97 35.38 -43.36
N GLY A 76 0.28 35.58 -42.94
CA GLY A 76 0.99 34.64 -42.05
C GLY A 76 1.01 35.09 -40.60
N THR A 77 0.67 36.36 -40.36
CA THR A 77 0.61 36.93 -39.01
C THR A 77 -0.60 37.82 -38.89
N LEU A 78 -1.32 37.70 -37.77
CA LEU A 78 -2.44 38.54 -37.35
C LEU A 78 -2.06 39.23 -36.03
N ASN A 79 -1.87 40.55 -36.05
CA ASN A 79 -1.63 41.35 -34.85
C ASN A 79 -2.92 42.07 -34.46
N ILE A 80 -3.32 41.98 -33.19
CA ILE A 80 -4.59 42.53 -32.68
C ILE A 80 -4.27 43.49 -31.54
N ASN A 81 -4.56 44.78 -31.75
CA ASN A 81 -4.33 45.86 -30.79
C ASN A 81 -5.48 46.89 -30.82
N PRO A 82 -6.66 46.55 -30.27
CA PRO A 82 -7.83 47.41 -30.30
C PRO A 82 -7.67 48.60 -29.35
N THR A 83 -8.45 49.66 -29.60
CA THR A 83 -8.54 50.81 -28.68
C THR A 83 -9.61 50.64 -27.60
N GLY A 84 -10.38 49.56 -27.63
CA GLY A 84 -11.45 49.23 -26.67
C GLY A 84 -11.73 47.72 -26.63
N PRO A 85 -12.73 47.28 -25.85
CA PRO A 85 -13.08 45.86 -25.76
C PRO A 85 -13.56 45.27 -27.10
N ILE A 86 -13.24 44.00 -27.35
CA ILE A 86 -13.82 43.20 -28.42
C ILE A 86 -14.99 42.42 -27.80
N ALA A 87 -16.22 42.79 -28.16
CA ALA A 87 -17.42 42.25 -27.51
C ALA A 87 -18.61 42.13 -28.49
N PRO A 88 -18.53 41.23 -29.49
CA PRO A 88 -19.66 40.98 -30.37
C PRO A 88 -20.80 40.28 -29.60
N ASN A 89 -22.04 40.60 -29.97
CA ASN A 89 -23.21 39.93 -29.40
C ASN A 89 -23.46 38.59 -30.09
N GLY A 90 -23.49 37.49 -29.33
CA GLY A 90 -23.96 36.18 -29.79
C GLY A 90 -23.09 35.47 -30.83
N TYR A 91 -21.80 35.81 -30.90
CA TYR A 91 -20.86 35.21 -31.85
C TYR A 91 -19.43 35.21 -31.29
N PHE A 92 -18.50 34.57 -31.98
CA PHE A 92 -17.10 34.57 -31.56
C PHE A 92 -16.44 35.95 -31.72
N ALA A 93 -15.49 36.29 -30.85
CA ALA A 93 -14.76 37.56 -30.94
C ALA A 93 -13.69 37.55 -32.04
N ILE A 94 -12.94 36.46 -32.17
CA ILE A 94 -11.92 36.28 -33.21
C ILE A 94 -12.08 34.90 -33.82
N GLY A 95 -12.34 34.83 -35.12
CA GLY A 95 -12.38 33.58 -35.88
C GLY A 95 -11.33 33.56 -36.97
N VAL A 96 -10.50 32.52 -37.00
CA VAL A 96 -9.46 32.34 -38.03
C VAL A 96 -9.55 30.92 -38.56
N ILE A 97 -9.94 30.75 -39.82
CA ILE A 97 -9.86 29.48 -40.53
C ILE A 97 -8.97 29.67 -41.76
N LYS A 98 -7.83 28.98 -41.80
CA LYS A 98 -6.87 29.03 -42.90
C LYS A 98 -6.34 27.64 -43.21
N ASP A 99 -5.97 27.42 -44.45
CA ASP A 99 -5.48 26.12 -44.95
C ASP A 99 -4.41 26.29 -46.03
N ASP A 100 -3.82 27.48 -46.12
CA ASP A 100 -2.91 27.90 -47.19
C ASP A 100 -1.47 28.19 -46.72
N GLN A 101 -1.26 28.41 -45.42
CA GLN A 101 0.04 28.73 -44.83
C GLN A 101 0.04 28.66 -43.30
N ASP A 102 1.23 28.73 -42.69
CA ASP A 102 1.42 28.87 -41.24
C ASP A 102 0.84 30.21 -40.75
N ILE A 103 0.22 30.18 -39.57
CA ILE A 103 -0.45 31.34 -38.98
C ILE A 103 0.10 31.63 -37.58
N THR A 104 0.50 32.88 -37.35
CA THR A 104 0.76 33.44 -36.02
C THR A 104 -0.30 34.47 -35.64
N ILE A 105 -0.93 34.35 -34.47
CA ILE A 105 -1.90 35.30 -33.92
C ILE A 105 -1.29 35.94 -32.67
N ASN A 106 -1.07 37.26 -32.70
CA ASN A 106 -0.59 38.05 -31.57
C ASN A 106 -1.72 38.96 -31.06
N ILE A 107 -2.15 38.75 -29.82
CA ILE A 107 -3.13 39.63 -29.15
C ILE A 107 -2.37 40.46 -28.10
N ALA A 108 -2.44 41.79 -28.23
CA ALA A 108 -1.74 42.69 -27.33
C ALA A 108 -2.15 42.47 -25.87
N ASP A 109 -1.16 42.50 -24.97
CA ASP A 109 -1.38 42.36 -23.53
C ASP A 109 -2.39 43.42 -23.02
N GLY A 110 -3.28 43.02 -22.12
CA GLY A 110 -4.31 43.89 -21.56
C GLY A 110 -5.52 44.15 -22.47
N THR A 111 -5.53 43.61 -23.70
CA THR A 111 -6.75 43.58 -24.53
C THR A 111 -7.90 42.93 -23.76
N VAL A 112 -9.08 43.52 -23.80
CA VAL A 112 -10.29 42.95 -23.18
C VAL A 112 -11.15 42.31 -24.26
N ILE A 113 -11.50 41.04 -24.06
CA ILE A 113 -12.40 40.30 -24.94
C ILE A 113 -13.53 39.75 -24.08
N ASP A 114 -14.75 40.23 -24.31
CA ASP A 114 -15.93 39.82 -23.54
C ASP A 114 -16.98 39.28 -24.51
N VAL A 115 -17.12 37.96 -24.56
CA VAL A 115 -18.11 37.29 -25.40
C VAL A 115 -19.23 36.71 -24.55
N PHE A 116 -20.44 36.89 -25.04
CA PHE A 116 -21.66 36.47 -24.35
C PHE A 116 -22.58 35.77 -25.34
N ASP A 117 -23.08 34.61 -24.95
CA ASP A 117 -24.05 33.88 -25.75
C ASP A 117 -25.40 34.62 -25.77
N ASP A 118 -25.80 35.08 -26.96
CA ASP A 118 -27.11 35.71 -27.14
C ASP A 118 -28.10 34.61 -27.56
N PRO A 119 -29.10 34.27 -26.74
CA PRO A 119 -30.05 33.20 -27.05
C PRO A 119 -30.86 33.46 -28.34
N ASN A 120 -30.83 34.69 -28.88
CA ASN A 120 -31.49 35.04 -30.13
C ASN A 120 -30.59 34.84 -31.37
N ILE A 121 -29.30 34.58 -31.19
CA ILE A 121 -28.31 34.39 -32.24
C ILE A 121 -27.69 33.01 -32.06
N GLY A 122 -27.94 32.09 -32.99
CA GLY A 122 -27.35 30.76 -32.91
C GLY A 122 -25.83 30.84 -32.92
N GLY A 123 -25.18 30.33 -31.86
CA GLY A 123 -23.73 30.37 -31.69
C GLY A 123 -23.30 29.79 -30.34
N PHE A 124 -22.01 29.93 -30.05
CA PHE A 124 -21.39 29.64 -28.77
C PHE A 124 -20.60 30.87 -28.34
N ALA A 125 -20.49 31.13 -27.04
CA ALA A 125 -19.59 32.17 -26.55
C ALA A 125 -18.14 31.68 -26.65
N GLN A 126 -17.45 32.07 -27.73
CA GLN A 126 -16.06 31.71 -27.99
C GLN A 126 -15.21 32.98 -28.18
N ALA A 127 -14.19 33.20 -27.35
CA ALA A 127 -13.42 34.44 -27.47
C ALA A 127 -12.45 34.38 -28.68
N LEU A 128 -11.78 33.25 -28.87
CA LEU A 128 -10.93 32.97 -30.02
C LEU A 128 -11.18 31.54 -30.51
N ILE A 129 -11.42 31.39 -31.80
CA ILE A 129 -11.35 30.12 -32.51
C ILE A 129 -10.35 30.22 -33.67
N ALA A 130 -9.38 29.32 -33.71
CA ALA A 130 -8.39 29.24 -34.78
C ALA A 130 -8.26 27.80 -35.29
N VAL A 131 -8.53 27.58 -36.57
CA VAL A 131 -8.46 26.27 -37.24
C VAL A 131 -7.51 26.36 -38.43
N ILE A 132 -6.39 25.65 -38.36
CA ILE A 132 -5.37 25.62 -39.41
C ILE A 132 -5.31 24.23 -40.04
N GLY A 133 -5.59 24.15 -41.34
CA GLY A 133 -5.61 22.91 -42.11
C GLY A 133 -4.29 22.58 -42.81
N ASN A 134 -4.29 21.45 -43.53
CA ASN A 134 -3.23 21.02 -44.47
C ASN A 134 -1.82 20.88 -43.88
N GLY A 135 -1.69 20.74 -42.56
CA GLY A 135 -0.40 20.51 -41.90
C GLY A 135 0.46 21.75 -41.71
N PHE A 136 -0.16 22.92 -41.74
CA PHE A 136 0.48 24.18 -41.37
C PHE A 136 0.48 24.40 -39.86
N ASP A 137 1.44 25.20 -39.39
CA ASP A 137 1.62 25.52 -37.98
C ASP A 137 0.65 26.63 -37.53
N LEU A 138 0.19 26.54 -36.28
CA LEU A 138 -0.57 27.59 -35.59
C LEU A 138 0.17 28.03 -34.34
N ASN A 139 0.50 29.32 -34.25
CA ASN A 139 1.07 29.93 -33.06
C ASN A 139 0.14 31.04 -32.53
N ILE A 140 -0.27 30.97 -31.27
CA ILE A 140 -1.09 31.97 -30.60
C ILE A 140 -0.32 32.54 -29.42
N ASN A 141 -0.17 33.87 -29.39
CA ASN A 141 0.50 34.59 -28.31
C ASN A 141 -0.42 35.69 -27.78
N THR A 142 -0.86 35.58 -26.53
CA THR A 142 -1.85 36.50 -25.94
C THR A 142 -1.54 36.85 -24.48
N GLY A 143 -1.78 38.11 -24.13
CA GLY A 143 -1.90 38.59 -22.75
C GLY A 143 -3.27 39.23 -22.49
N ALA A 144 -4.29 38.86 -23.24
CA ALA A 144 -5.64 39.40 -23.14
C ALA A 144 -6.37 38.95 -21.87
N ASN A 145 -7.25 39.80 -21.35
CA ASN A 145 -8.25 39.42 -20.35
C ASN A 145 -9.52 38.98 -21.10
N ILE A 146 -9.85 37.71 -20.99
CA ILE A 146 -10.94 37.07 -21.71
C ILE A 146 -12.04 36.68 -20.74
N THR A 147 -13.28 37.08 -21.03
CA THR A 147 -14.50 36.54 -20.42
C THR A 147 -15.33 35.87 -21.51
N ALA A 148 -15.62 34.57 -21.34
CA ALA A 148 -16.50 33.83 -22.23
C ALA A 148 -17.68 33.26 -21.44
N ASP A 149 -18.86 33.86 -21.61
CA ASP A 149 -20.11 33.44 -20.96
C ASP A 149 -21.01 32.72 -21.94
N GLY A 150 -20.99 31.39 -21.87
CA GLY A 150 -21.77 30.47 -22.69
C GLY A 150 -23.24 30.34 -22.29
N ARG A 151 -23.68 30.92 -21.16
CA ARG A 151 -25.04 30.74 -20.60
C ARG A 151 -25.47 29.27 -20.64
N ASP A 152 -26.59 28.93 -21.28
CA ASP A 152 -27.12 27.56 -21.39
C ASP A 152 -26.30 26.63 -22.33
N SER A 153 -25.22 27.14 -22.94
CA SER A 153 -24.40 26.47 -23.96
C SER A 153 -22.93 26.32 -23.51
N PHE A 154 -22.00 26.07 -24.44
CA PHE A 154 -20.56 25.99 -24.14
C PHE A 154 -19.93 27.38 -23.95
N GLY A 155 -19.18 27.56 -22.86
CA GLY A 155 -18.31 28.71 -22.66
C GLY A 155 -16.86 28.38 -23.01
N LEU A 156 -16.29 29.00 -24.05
CA LEU A 156 -14.93 28.71 -24.52
C LEU A 156 -14.09 29.98 -24.58
N GLY A 157 -12.96 30.00 -23.86
CA GLY A 157 -12.00 31.10 -23.96
C GLY A 157 -11.27 31.05 -25.30
N ILE A 158 -10.30 30.14 -25.42
CA ILE A 158 -9.52 29.95 -26.64
C ILE A 158 -9.66 28.50 -27.12
N GLU A 159 -10.06 28.30 -28.37
CA GLU A 159 -10.03 27.02 -29.07
C GLU A 159 -9.07 27.10 -30.26
N ALA A 160 -8.02 26.29 -30.24
CA ALA A 160 -7.03 26.24 -31.31
C ALA A 160 -6.90 24.81 -31.85
N VAL A 161 -6.95 24.66 -33.17
CA VAL A 161 -6.99 23.36 -33.84
C VAL A 161 -6.04 23.35 -35.03
N VAL A 162 -5.16 22.36 -35.08
CA VAL A 162 -4.39 22.01 -36.28
C VAL A 162 -4.92 20.71 -36.88
N GLN A 163 -5.11 20.70 -38.20
CA GLN A 163 -5.75 19.60 -38.92
C GLN A 163 -4.94 19.12 -40.12
N GLY A 164 -4.81 17.79 -40.22
CA GLY A 164 -4.12 17.12 -41.32
C GLY A 164 -2.61 17.36 -41.31
N GLY A 165 -1.80 16.40 -41.74
CA GLY A 165 -0.35 16.61 -41.88
C GLY A 165 0.44 16.68 -40.56
N ALA A 166 1.53 17.46 -40.55
CA ALA A 166 2.51 17.48 -39.44
C ALA A 166 2.63 18.84 -38.74
N GLY A 167 1.64 19.72 -38.93
CA GLY A 167 1.64 21.08 -38.38
C GLY A 167 1.54 21.09 -36.86
N ASN A 168 2.34 21.94 -36.22
CA ASN A 168 2.43 22.14 -34.78
C ASN A 168 1.44 23.19 -34.29
N LEU A 169 1.00 23.06 -33.05
CA LEU A 169 0.17 24.02 -32.36
C LEU A 169 0.88 24.55 -31.11
N ASP A 170 1.19 25.84 -31.10
CA ASP A 170 1.78 26.53 -29.96
C ASP A 170 0.80 27.59 -29.42
N ILE A 171 0.49 27.55 -28.12
CA ILE A 171 -0.33 28.56 -27.44
C ILE A 171 0.46 29.11 -26.26
N THR A 172 0.67 30.41 -26.20
CA THR A 172 1.26 31.13 -25.07
C THR A 172 0.26 32.14 -24.51
N ASN A 173 -0.26 31.86 -23.32
CA ASN A 173 -1.15 32.75 -22.57
C ASN A 173 -0.47 33.36 -21.34
N ARG A 174 -0.50 34.69 -21.25
CA ARG A 174 -0.09 35.48 -20.07
C ARG A 174 -1.25 36.21 -19.41
N GLY A 175 -2.42 36.23 -20.05
CA GLY A 175 -3.59 36.97 -19.61
C GLY A 175 -4.58 36.12 -18.81
N ASN A 176 -5.60 36.75 -18.24
CA ASN A 176 -6.61 36.03 -17.47
C ASN A 176 -7.72 35.54 -18.40
N ILE A 177 -8.18 34.30 -18.22
CA ILE A 177 -9.29 33.75 -19.00
C ILE A 177 -10.33 33.17 -18.05
N THR A 178 -11.54 33.68 -18.11
CA THR A 178 -12.70 33.13 -17.39
C THR A 178 -13.69 32.60 -18.41
N ALA A 179 -13.91 31.30 -18.40
CA ALA A 179 -14.97 30.63 -19.13
C ALA A 179 -16.06 30.21 -18.15
N PHE A 180 -17.31 30.58 -18.44
CA PHE A 180 -18.47 30.21 -17.64
C PHE A 180 -19.60 29.71 -18.55
N ALA A 181 -20.37 28.75 -18.05
CA ALA A 181 -21.61 28.29 -18.65
C ALA A 181 -22.58 27.87 -17.54
N ASP A 182 -23.83 28.31 -17.58
CA ASP A 182 -24.95 27.70 -16.84
C ASP A 182 -25.27 26.30 -17.39
N GLY A 183 -24.92 26.05 -18.65
CA GLY A 183 -25.09 24.80 -19.35
C GLY A 183 -23.93 23.84 -19.19
N ASP A 184 -23.68 23.09 -20.26
CA ASP A 184 -23.05 21.78 -20.21
C ASP A 184 -21.56 21.76 -19.87
N SER A 185 -20.80 22.78 -20.28
CA SER A 185 -19.33 22.73 -20.26
C SER A 185 -18.70 24.12 -20.34
N ALA A 186 -17.54 24.30 -19.70
CA ALA A 186 -16.71 25.48 -19.87
C ALA A 186 -15.21 25.12 -20.00
N ILE A 187 -14.51 25.70 -20.97
CA ILE A 187 -13.07 25.48 -21.17
C ILE A 187 -12.37 26.83 -21.37
N ALA A 188 -11.39 27.15 -20.52
CA ALA A 188 -10.65 28.42 -20.66
C ALA A 188 -9.64 28.37 -21.82
N LEU A 189 -8.84 27.31 -21.92
CA LEU A 189 -7.80 27.17 -22.94
C LEU A 189 -7.82 25.77 -23.54
N GLN A 190 -7.96 25.68 -24.87
CA GLN A 190 -8.05 24.41 -25.58
C GLN A 190 -7.12 24.37 -26.79
N GLY A 191 -6.32 23.29 -26.87
CA GLY A 191 -5.48 22.98 -28.03
C GLY A 191 -5.74 21.57 -28.55
N ARG A 192 -5.95 21.43 -29.87
CA ARG A 192 -6.29 20.17 -30.52
C ARG A 192 -5.43 19.89 -31.75
N SER A 193 -5.07 18.63 -31.93
CA SER A 193 -4.51 18.08 -33.16
C SER A 193 -5.43 16.99 -33.68
N GLU A 194 -6.11 17.27 -34.81
CA GLU A 194 -7.06 16.36 -35.43
C GLU A 194 -6.52 15.84 -36.75
N ASN A 195 -6.39 14.52 -36.88
CA ASN A 195 -5.73 13.91 -38.03
C ASN A 195 -4.33 14.49 -38.36
N SER A 196 -3.65 15.08 -37.37
CA SER A 196 -2.30 15.63 -37.48
C SER A 196 -1.32 14.86 -36.59
N THR A 197 -0.05 14.81 -37.00
CA THR A 197 1.07 14.23 -36.24
C THR A 197 1.99 15.30 -35.64
N GLY A 198 1.68 16.58 -35.83
CA GLY A 198 2.46 17.67 -35.24
C GLY A 198 2.29 17.75 -33.72
N ASN A 199 3.16 18.50 -33.07
CA ASN A 199 3.17 18.63 -31.62
C ASN A 199 2.17 19.70 -31.15
N ILE A 200 1.73 19.61 -29.89
CA ILE A 200 0.95 20.64 -29.21
C ILE A 200 1.77 21.13 -28.01
N LEU A 201 1.97 22.43 -27.90
CA LEU A 201 2.53 23.11 -26.73
C LEU A 201 1.54 24.16 -26.22
N ILE A 202 1.15 24.06 -24.95
CA ILE A 202 0.33 25.04 -24.27
C ILE A 202 1.12 25.59 -23.08
N ALA A 203 1.54 26.85 -23.15
CA ALA A 203 2.20 27.57 -22.07
C ALA A 203 1.24 28.60 -21.45
N ASN A 204 0.92 28.44 -20.16
CA ASN A 204 0.07 29.35 -19.42
C ASN A 204 0.79 29.95 -18.20
N SER A 205 0.69 31.26 -18.05
CA SER A 205 1.17 32.01 -16.88
C SER A 205 0.14 32.98 -16.29
N GLY A 206 -1.01 33.14 -16.95
CA GLY A 206 -2.13 33.91 -16.43
C GLY A 206 -3.13 33.06 -15.64
N THR A 207 -4.10 33.70 -14.99
CA THR A 207 -5.12 32.98 -14.21
C THR A 207 -6.21 32.44 -15.13
N LEU A 208 -6.54 31.16 -14.98
CA LEU A 208 -7.63 30.51 -15.72
C LEU A 208 -8.76 30.14 -14.76
N SER A 209 -10.00 30.32 -15.19
CA SER A 209 -11.19 29.88 -14.46
C SER A 209 -12.16 29.24 -15.43
N ALA A 210 -12.63 28.04 -15.12
CA ALA A 210 -13.66 27.35 -15.90
C ALA A 210 -14.79 26.88 -14.98
N MET A 211 -16.00 27.38 -15.21
CA MET A 211 -17.16 27.12 -14.37
C MET A 211 -18.33 26.66 -15.24
N SER A 212 -18.97 25.56 -14.89
CA SER A 212 -20.08 24.99 -15.65
C SER A 212 -21.24 24.66 -14.73
N GLY A 213 -22.49 24.74 -15.20
CA GLY A 213 -23.66 24.18 -14.52
C GLY A 213 -23.86 22.68 -14.78
N GLY A 214 -23.15 22.11 -15.77
CA GLY A 214 -23.07 20.68 -16.05
C GLY A 214 -22.08 19.95 -15.16
N THR A 215 -22.22 18.63 -15.07
CA THR A 215 -21.39 17.77 -14.19
C THR A 215 -19.95 17.55 -14.68
N GLY A 216 -19.61 18.00 -15.89
CA GLY A 216 -18.28 17.81 -16.46
C GLY A 216 -17.99 16.36 -16.94
N GLU A 217 -19.03 15.58 -17.23
CA GLU A 217 -18.93 14.17 -17.64
C GLU A 217 -18.44 13.94 -19.08
N ARG A 218 -17.98 12.71 -19.38
CA ARG A 218 -17.38 12.14 -20.63
C ARG A 218 -17.52 12.87 -21.98
N ASP A 219 -18.63 13.56 -22.24
CA ASP A 219 -18.95 14.22 -23.51
C ASP A 219 -18.86 15.76 -23.42
N ARG A 220 -18.65 16.29 -22.21
CA ARG A 220 -18.78 17.69 -21.77
C ARG A 220 -17.68 18.01 -20.75
N ILE A 221 -16.46 18.24 -21.24
CA ILE A 221 -15.27 18.52 -20.39
C ILE A 221 -15.32 19.95 -19.83
N THR A 222 -15.24 20.09 -18.51
CA THR A 222 -14.96 21.41 -17.90
C THR A 222 -13.50 21.48 -17.49
N ALA A 223 -12.73 22.41 -18.06
CA ALA A 223 -11.29 22.47 -17.81
C ALA A 223 -10.69 23.87 -17.88
N GLY A 224 -9.64 24.11 -17.09
CA GLY A 224 -8.79 25.28 -17.29
C GLY A 224 -7.98 25.16 -18.57
N ILE A 225 -7.23 24.06 -18.70
CA ILE A 225 -6.48 23.71 -19.91
C ILE A 225 -6.93 22.35 -20.40
N PHE A 226 -7.26 22.24 -21.69
CA PHE A 226 -7.55 20.98 -22.37
C PHE A 226 -6.66 20.79 -23.61
N GLY A 227 -5.81 19.77 -23.58
CA GLY A 227 -4.99 19.34 -24.71
C GLY A 227 -5.48 18.01 -25.29
N PHE A 228 -5.65 17.92 -26.61
CA PHE A 228 -6.13 16.70 -27.29
C PHE A 228 -5.32 16.37 -28.54
N HIS A 229 -4.81 15.14 -28.64
CA HIS A 229 -4.05 14.64 -29.79
C HIS A 229 -4.57 13.28 -30.27
N GLN A 230 -4.88 13.16 -31.57
CA GLN A 230 -5.58 11.99 -32.11
C GLN A 230 -4.69 10.88 -32.73
N LEU A 231 -3.59 11.22 -33.41
CA LEU A 231 -2.83 10.27 -34.26
C LEU A 231 -1.40 9.97 -33.79
N GLY A 232 -1.01 10.50 -32.62
CA GLY A 232 0.34 10.41 -32.08
C GLY A 232 1.20 11.61 -32.47
N GLY A 233 1.96 12.12 -31.51
CA GLY A 233 2.73 13.37 -31.52
C GLY A 233 2.95 13.80 -30.07
N ASN A 234 3.75 14.83 -29.81
CA ASN A 234 3.99 15.27 -28.44
C ASN A 234 2.91 16.26 -28.00
N LEU A 235 2.43 16.12 -26.77
CA LEU A 235 1.51 17.05 -26.12
C LEU A 235 2.15 17.56 -24.84
N THR A 236 2.46 18.86 -24.78
CA THR A 236 3.13 19.49 -23.65
C THR A 236 2.28 20.63 -23.09
N VAL A 237 2.03 20.61 -21.79
CA VAL A 237 1.37 21.69 -21.05
C VAL A 237 2.32 22.21 -19.98
N ASN A 238 2.65 23.50 -20.03
CA ASN A 238 3.45 24.20 -19.04
C ASN A 238 2.57 25.25 -18.35
N ASN A 239 2.17 25.00 -17.11
CA ASN A 239 1.35 25.93 -16.33
C ASN A 239 2.14 26.53 -15.16
N SER A 240 2.07 27.84 -15.02
CA SER A 240 2.58 28.59 -13.85
C SER A 240 1.54 29.55 -13.26
N GLY A 241 0.40 29.73 -13.95
CA GLY A 241 -0.72 30.54 -13.47
C GLY A 241 -1.67 29.73 -12.58
N ALA A 242 -2.48 30.42 -11.79
CA ALA A 242 -3.52 29.75 -11.01
C ALA A 242 -4.66 29.25 -11.92
N ILE A 243 -5.23 28.09 -11.62
CA ILE A 243 -6.39 27.55 -12.34
C ILE A 243 -7.47 27.17 -11.33
N SER A 244 -8.70 27.61 -11.60
CA SER A 244 -9.89 27.20 -10.84
C SER A 244 -10.88 26.50 -11.75
N VAL A 245 -11.39 25.34 -11.31
CA VAL A 245 -12.43 24.60 -12.03
C VAL A 245 -13.59 24.27 -11.11
N SER A 246 -14.82 24.57 -11.56
CA SER A 246 -16.04 24.28 -10.81
C SER A 246 -17.18 23.85 -11.74
N PRO A 247 -17.41 22.54 -11.97
CA PRO A 247 -18.64 22.05 -12.57
C PRO A 247 -19.84 22.22 -11.62
N GLY A 248 -21.03 21.95 -12.15
CA GLY A 248 -22.29 22.06 -11.45
C GLY A 248 -22.53 20.91 -10.47
N ALA A 249 -23.62 21.02 -9.73
CA ALA A 249 -24.00 19.99 -8.76
C ALA A 249 -24.32 18.66 -9.44
N ASP A 250 -24.07 17.56 -8.72
CA ASP A 250 -24.36 16.20 -9.18
C ASP A 250 -25.87 16.03 -9.39
N THR A 251 -26.30 15.90 -10.64
CA THR A 251 -27.67 15.54 -10.99
C THR A 251 -27.81 14.03 -11.20
N LEU A 252 -27.31 13.21 -10.28
CA LEU A 252 -27.61 11.77 -10.18
C LEU A 252 -27.33 10.93 -11.45
N ASP A 253 -26.46 11.37 -12.36
CA ASP A 253 -26.04 10.48 -13.45
C ASP A 253 -25.01 9.49 -12.90
N ALA A 254 -25.38 8.21 -12.88
CA ALA A 254 -24.71 7.16 -12.12
C ALA A 254 -23.38 6.69 -12.76
N VAL A 255 -22.74 7.50 -13.59
CA VAL A 255 -21.53 7.13 -14.34
C VAL A 255 -20.31 7.89 -13.77
N PRO A 256 -19.49 7.27 -12.91
CA PRO A 256 -18.43 7.94 -12.14
C PRO A 256 -17.16 8.27 -12.96
N ASN A 257 -17.29 8.96 -14.11
CA ASN A 257 -16.15 9.33 -14.96
C ASN A 257 -16.24 10.79 -15.47
N GLY A 258 -16.38 11.75 -14.54
CA GLY A 258 -16.20 13.17 -14.84
C GLY A 258 -14.76 13.46 -15.29
N PHE A 259 -14.60 14.26 -16.35
CA PHE A 259 -13.31 14.84 -16.76
C PHE A 259 -13.21 16.31 -16.37
N ALA A 260 -14.00 16.77 -15.40
CA ALA A 260 -13.80 18.09 -14.81
C ALA A 260 -12.42 18.13 -14.15
N SER A 261 -11.49 18.94 -14.66
CA SER A 261 -10.13 19.01 -14.13
C SER A 261 -9.45 20.33 -14.47
N ALA A 262 -8.58 20.83 -13.60
CA ALA A 262 -7.84 22.06 -13.88
C ALA A 262 -6.96 21.92 -15.14
N ILE A 263 -6.28 20.79 -15.31
CA ILE A 263 -5.54 20.44 -16.53
C ILE A 263 -5.96 19.06 -17.00
N VAL A 264 -6.37 18.96 -18.27
CA VAL A 264 -6.67 17.69 -18.95
C VAL A 264 -5.79 17.55 -20.18
N THR A 265 -5.12 16.41 -20.32
CA THR A 265 -4.43 16.03 -21.56
C THR A 265 -4.86 14.65 -22.01
N THR A 266 -5.07 14.51 -23.31
CA THR A 266 -5.48 13.25 -23.93
C THR A 266 -4.69 13.02 -25.21
N ALA A 267 -3.84 12.00 -25.25
CA ALA A 267 -3.06 11.62 -26.42
C ALA A 267 -3.41 10.20 -26.88
N PHE A 268 -3.77 10.03 -28.14
CA PHE A 268 -4.16 8.76 -28.73
C PHE A 268 -3.27 8.36 -29.91
N GLY A 269 -3.30 7.06 -30.23
CA GLY A 269 -2.83 6.54 -31.51
C GLY A 269 -1.46 5.89 -31.44
N ASN A 270 -0.48 6.49 -32.12
CA ASN A 270 0.90 5.99 -32.16
C ASN A 270 1.69 6.43 -30.93
N ALA A 271 2.93 5.93 -30.83
CA ALA A 271 3.87 6.33 -29.79
C ALA A 271 3.94 7.86 -29.65
N SER A 272 3.65 8.37 -28.45
CA SER A 272 3.55 9.79 -28.13
C SER A 272 4.23 10.09 -26.80
N ALA A 273 4.59 11.36 -26.60
CA ALA A 273 5.00 11.88 -25.31
C ALA A 273 3.99 12.92 -24.82
N THR A 274 3.34 12.64 -23.69
CA THR A 274 2.51 13.61 -22.96
C THR A 274 3.32 14.14 -21.79
N ALA A 275 3.45 15.45 -21.66
CA ALA A 275 4.14 16.10 -20.55
C ALA A 275 3.25 17.21 -19.96
N ILE A 276 3.06 17.19 -18.65
CA ILE A 276 2.37 18.24 -17.90
C ILE A 276 3.32 18.74 -16.82
N THR A 277 3.69 20.01 -16.87
CA THR A 277 4.46 20.67 -15.81
C THR A 277 3.60 21.76 -15.19
N ASN A 278 3.35 21.68 -13.88
CA ASN A 278 2.51 22.64 -13.17
C ASN A 278 3.17 23.20 -11.91
N SER A 279 3.43 24.51 -11.91
CA SER A 279 3.91 25.31 -10.77
C SER A 279 2.87 26.26 -10.19
N GLY A 280 1.71 26.38 -10.84
CA GLY A 280 0.61 27.21 -10.37
C GLY A 280 -0.33 26.48 -9.40
N THR A 281 -1.05 27.22 -8.57
CA THR A 281 -2.09 26.62 -7.70
C THR A 281 -3.28 26.15 -8.54
N LEU A 282 -3.70 24.90 -8.35
CA LEU A 282 -4.89 24.33 -8.98
C LEU A 282 -5.98 24.14 -7.92
N THR A 283 -7.16 24.69 -8.17
CA THR A 283 -8.34 24.51 -7.31
C THR A 283 -9.44 23.82 -8.11
N ALA A 284 -9.93 22.70 -7.59
CA ALA A 284 -10.98 21.91 -8.20
C ALA A 284 -12.10 21.71 -7.19
N THR A 285 -13.28 22.25 -7.48
CA THR A 285 -14.42 22.26 -6.56
C THR A 285 -15.67 21.71 -7.24
N GLY A 286 -16.39 20.81 -6.58
CA GLY A 286 -17.59 20.18 -7.14
C GLY A 286 -17.40 18.69 -7.40
N PRO A 287 -18.46 17.96 -7.78
CA PRO A 287 -18.44 16.51 -7.90
C PRO A 287 -17.54 16.05 -9.06
N TYR A 288 -16.87 14.91 -8.90
CA TYR A 288 -16.04 14.28 -9.93
C TYR A 288 -14.93 15.18 -10.49
N THR A 289 -14.46 16.16 -9.71
CA THR A 289 -13.41 17.10 -10.12
C THR A 289 -12.01 16.62 -9.77
N ASN A 290 -11.04 17.04 -10.59
CA ASN A 290 -9.64 16.66 -10.45
C ASN A 290 -8.69 17.87 -10.55
N GLY A 291 -7.48 17.74 -10.03
CA GLY A 291 -6.42 18.74 -10.26
C GLY A 291 -5.80 18.59 -11.65
N ILE A 292 -5.11 17.47 -11.87
CA ILE A 292 -4.44 17.14 -13.13
C ILE A 292 -4.92 15.78 -13.62
N THR A 293 -5.31 15.71 -14.89
CA THR A 293 -5.69 14.46 -15.58
C THR A 293 -4.85 14.27 -16.84
N GLY A 294 -4.09 13.18 -16.89
CA GLY A 294 -3.35 12.74 -18.07
C GLY A 294 -3.87 11.41 -18.58
N VAL A 295 -4.16 11.33 -19.88
CA VAL A 295 -4.56 10.09 -20.56
C VAL A 295 -3.69 9.88 -21.80
N THR A 296 -3.00 8.75 -21.88
CA THR A 296 -2.18 8.39 -23.04
C THR A 296 -2.51 6.98 -23.49
N THR A 297 -2.75 6.81 -24.80
CA THR A 297 -2.97 5.50 -25.39
C THR A 297 -1.95 5.22 -26.47
N ASN A 298 -1.56 3.95 -26.57
CA ASN A 298 -0.59 3.53 -27.56
C ASN A 298 -0.99 2.21 -28.20
N ASN A 299 -1.21 2.23 -29.52
CA ASN A 299 -1.48 1.03 -30.30
C ASN A 299 -0.25 0.58 -31.12
N GLY A 300 0.87 1.29 -31.02
CA GLY A 300 2.12 0.99 -31.72
C GLY A 300 3.02 -0.01 -30.97
N SER A 301 4.12 -0.41 -31.59
CA SER A 301 5.12 -1.30 -30.98
C SER A 301 6.12 -0.57 -30.08
N ALA A 302 6.45 0.68 -30.39
CA ALA A 302 7.27 1.55 -29.54
C ALA A 302 6.43 2.08 -28.38
N ALA A 303 6.96 2.11 -27.15
CA ALA A 303 6.24 2.61 -25.98
C ALA A 303 5.97 4.13 -26.06
N SER A 304 4.83 4.57 -25.53
CA SER A 304 4.57 6.00 -25.26
C SER A 304 5.05 6.37 -23.86
N THR A 305 5.17 7.66 -23.59
CA THR A 305 5.52 8.18 -22.27
C THR A 305 4.51 9.23 -21.81
N MET A 306 4.12 9.19 -20.54
CA MET A 306 3.39 10.26 -19.86
C MET A 306 4.24 10.73 -18.68
N VAL A 307 4.43 12.04 -18.57
CA VAL A 307 5.14 12.68 -17.47
C VAL A 307 4.25 13.77 -16.87
N ILE A 308 4.08 13.75 -15.55
CA ILE A 308 3.37 14.78 -14.80
C ILE A 308 4.29 15.26 -13.68
N ASP A 309 4.77 16.50 -13.79
CA ASP A 309 5.61 17.17 -12.81
C ASP A 309 4.80 18.29 -12.15
N ASN A 310 4.53 18.17 -10.85
CA ASN A 310 3.72 19.13 -10.10
C ASN A 310 4.49 19.72 -8.91
N ASP A 311 4.74 21.03 -8.96
CA ASP A 311 5.29 21.86 -7.87
C ASP A 311 4.30 22.92 -7.37
N GLY A 312 3.14 23.06 -8.02
CA GLY A 312 2.03 23.90 -7.59
C GLY A 312 1.02 23.20 -6.68
N ALA A 313 0.52 23.89 -5.63
CA ALA A 313 -0.42 23.32 -4.67
C ALA A 313 -1.75 22.88 -5.33
N LEU A 314 -2.33 21.78 -4.85
CA LEU A 314 -3.60 21.23 -5.32
C LEU A 314 -4.65 21.29 -4.20
N ASN A 315 -5.74 22.02 -4.43
CA ASN A 315 -6.88 22.11 -3.51
C ASN A 315 -8.08 21.41 -4.15
N ILE A 316 -8.48 20.26 -3.61
CA ILE A 316 -9.55 19.42 -4.16
C ILE A 316 -10.71 19.37 -3.17
N ASP A 317 -11.84 19.98 -3.51
CA ASP A 317 -13.10 19.90 -2.77
C ASP A 317 -14.16 19.18 -3.61
N SER A 318 -14.28 17.86 -3.43
CA SER A 318 -15.08 17.03 -4.32
C SER A 318 -15.80 15.89 -3.60
N LEU A 319 -16.87 15.37 -4.21
CA LEU A 319 -17.49 14.12 -3.77
C LEU A 319 -16.64 12.90 -4.16
N PHE A 320 -16.05 12.92 -5.35
CA PHE A 320 -15.18 11.88 -5.89
C PHE A 320 -14.14 12.52 -6.80
N GLY A 321 -12.92 11.97 -6.88
CA GLY A 321 -11.93 12.53 -7.81
C GLY A 321 -10.51 12.27 -7.37
N TYR A 322 -9.62 13.02 -8.00
CA TYR A 322 -8.18 12.85 -7.87
C TYR A 322 -7.47 14.21 -7.76
N GLY A 323 -6.44 14.31 -6.91
CA GLY A 323 -5.47 15.40 -7.05
C GLY A 323 -4.76 15.30 -8.41
N ILE A 324 -4.14 14.15 -8.66
CA ILE A 324 -3.52 13.79 -9.94
C ILE A 324 -4.04 12.42 -10.38
N PHE A 325 -4.55 12.33 -11.60
CA PHE A 325 -4.95 11.08 -12.24
C PHE A 325 -4.18 10.87 -13.55
N ALA A 326 -3.41 9.80 -13.63
CA ALA A 326 -2.74 9.36 -14.85
C ALA A 326 -3.33 8.03 -15.31
N GLN A 327 -3.68 7.92 -16.58
CA GLN A 327 -4.21 6.69 -17.16
C GLN A 327 -3.51 6.33 -18.46
N SER A 328 -3.08 5.07 -18.56
CA SER A 328 -2.61 4.50 -19.82
C SER A 328 -3.55 3.46 -20.41
N SER A 329 -3.43 3.21 -21.72
CA SER A 329 -4.04 2.04 -22.37
C SER A 329 -3.29 1.62 -23.63
N GLY A 330 -3.52 0.38 -24.07
CA GLY A 330 -2.95 -0.17 -25.31
C GLY A 330 -1.78 -1.13 -25.07
N THR A 331 -0.75 -1.08 -25.90
CA THR A 331 0.36 -2.05 -25.92
C THR A 331 1.42 -1.75 -24.86
N ALA A 332 1.93 -0.52 -24.83
CA ALA A 332 3.01 -0.11 -23.94
C ALA A 332 3.00 1.40 -23.66
N VAL A 333 2.90 1.80 -22.39
CA VAL A 333 2.97 3.20 -21.97
C VAL A 333 3.68 3.29 -20.63
N ASN A 334 4.74 4.10 -20.56
CA ASN A 334 5.42 4.40 -19.31
C ASN A 334 4.84 5.68 -18.69
N MET A 335 4.63 5.69 -17.38
CA MET A 335 4.06 6.85 -16.67
C MET A 335 4.99 7.28 -15.54
N ASN A 336 5.42 8.55 -15.53
CA ASN A 336 6.17 9.14 -14.43
C ASN A 336 5.35 10.29 -13.82
N ILE A 337 5.11 10.23 -12.51
CA ILE A 337 4.41 11.28 -11.77
C ILE A 337 5.33 11.73 -10.64
N ASP A 338 5.79 12.97 -10.71
CA ASP A 338 6.62 13.61 -9.70
C ASP A 338 5.83 14.77 -9.06
N ASN A 339 5.37 14.58 -7.82
CA ASN A 339 4.68 15.60 -7.05
C ASN A 339 5.57 16.10 -5.90
N SER A 340 5.78 17.42 -5.87
CA SER A 340 6.49 18.11 -4.77
C SER A 340 5.64 19.14 -4.04
N ALA A 341 4.41 19.36 -4.50
CA ALA A 341 3.48 20.28 -3.89
C ALA A 341 2.57 19.61 -2.87
N ALA A 342 2.02 20.41 -1.95
CA ALA A 342 0.96 19.96 -1.05
C ALA A 342 -0.33 19.64 -1.84
N ILE A 343 -1.03 18.60 -1.39
CA ILE A 343 -2.37 18.22 -1.86
C ILE A 343 -3.33 18.28 -0.68
N ASP A 344 -4.28 19.21 -0.72
CA ASP A 344 -5.31 19.38 0.30
C ASP A 344 -6.65 18.86 -0.22
N ILE A 345 -7.20 17.87 0.47
CA ILE A 345 -8.41 17.14 0.06
C ILE A 345 -9.55 17.41 1.05
N THR A 346 -10.67 17.92 0.56
CA THR A 346 -11.94 17.96 1.28
C THR A 346 -12.95 17.11 0.53
N SER A 347 -13.55 16.12 1.20
CA SER A 347 -14.51 15.24 0.53
C SER A 347 -15.66 14.80 1.43
N THR A 348 -16.82 14.61 0.81
CA THR A 348 -17.94 13.87 1.42
C THR A 348 -18.05 12.43 0.90
N GLY A 349 -17.20 12.03 -0.06
CA GLY A 349 -17.17 10.71 -0.66
C GLY A 349 -15.76 10.11 -0.70
N ALA A 350 -15.36 9.59 -1.87
CA ALA A 350 -14.08 8.89 -2.03
C ALA A 350 -13.11 9.63 -2.96
N ILE A 351 -11.99 10.12 -2.42
CA ILE A 351 -10.95 10.83 -3.19
C ILE A 351 -9.60 10.16 -3.00
N THR A 352 -8.80 10.19 -4.06
CA THR A 352 -7.38 9.82 -4.01
C THR A 352 -6.49 11.03 -4.28
N GLY A 353 -5.38 11.20 -3.55
CA GLY A 353 -4.40 12.25 -3.84
C GLY A 353 -3.76 12.07 -5.21
N ILE A 354 -3.03 10.98 -5.42
CA ILE A 354 -2.38 10.66 -6.69
C ILE A 354 -2.73 9.23 -7.11
N PHE A 355 -3.19 9.04 -8.35
CA PHE A 355 -3.54 7.72 -8.86
C PHE A 355 -2.99 7.48 -10.27
N SER A 356 -2.24 6.39 -10.43
CA SER A 356 -1.68 5.90 -11.69
C SER A 356 -2.36 4.60 -12.12
N LEU A 357 -3.13 4.65 -13.21
CA LEU A 357 -3.87 3.51 -13.76
C LEU A 357 -3.23 3.01 -15.06
N ASN A 358 -2.46 1.92 -14.96
CA ASN A 358 -1.78 1.26 -16.07
C ASN A 358 -2.73 0.32 -16.82
N GLY A 359 -3.55 0.85 -17.73
CA GLY A 359 -4.40 0.02 -18.59
C GLY A 359 -3.70 -0.54 -19.84
N ALA A 360 -2.42 -0.23 -20.03
CA ALA A 360 -1.60 -0.79 -21.12
C ALA A 360 -1.02 -2.16 -20.71
N GLN A 361 -0.85 -3.07 -21.67
CA GLN A 361 -0.35 -4.42 -21.37
C GLN A 361 1.08 -4.44 -20.81
N ASN A 362 1.89 -3.42 -21.14
CA ASN A 362 3.24 -3.27 -20.59
C ASN A 362 3.43 -1.84 -20.08
N ALA A 363 3.92 -1.68 -18.86
CA ALA A 363 4.20 -0.35 -18.33
C ALA A 363 5.32 -0.37 -17.29
N ALA A 364 6.23 0.60 -17.39
CA ALA A 364 6.99 1.07 -16.25
C ALA A 364 6.30 2.32 -15.70
N SER A 365 5.84 2.28 -14.45
CA SER A 365 5.21 3.42 -13.81
C SER A 365 5.88 3.78 -12.50
N SER A 366 6.27 5.05 -12.41
CA SER A 366 6.93 5.68 -11.28
C SER A 366 6.02 6.76 -10.70
N LEU A 367 5.86 6.75 -9.38
CA LEU A 367 5.12 7.74 -8.60
C LEU A 367 6.04 8.21 -7.46
N VAL A 368 6.51 9.45 -7.54
CA VAL A 368 7.28 10.09 -6.48
C VAL A 368 6.46 11.21 -5.85
N ASN A 369 6.29 11.16 -4.54
CA ASN A 369 5.61 12.20 -3.76
C ASN A 369 6.54 12.72 -2.65
N THR A 370 6.83 14.02 -2.68
CA THR A 370 7.61 14.74 -1.66
C THR A 370 6.79 15.81 -0.93
N GLY A 371 5.63 16.20 -1.48
CA GLY A 371 4.71 17.13 -0.82
C GLY A 371 3.74 16.42 0.11
N ASP A 372 3.28 17.13 1.15
CA ASP A 372 2.32 16.59 2.10
C ASP A 372 0.94 16.40 1.47
N ILE A 373 0.22 15.36 1.90
CA ILE A 373 -1.17 15.12 1.50
C ILE A 373 -2.03 15.20 2.76
N THR A 374 -2.87 16.23 2.84
CA THR A 374 -3.82 16.37 3.94
C THR A 374 -5.24 16.17 3.44
N GLY A 375 -6.13 15.70 4.30
CA GLY A 375 -7.53 15.76 3.94
C GLY A 375 -8.52 15.31 5.00
N SER A 376 -9.78 15.61 4.74
CA SER A 376 -10.91 15.18 5.56
C SER A 376 -12.03 14.60 4.70
N GLY A 377 -12.69 13.54 5.16
CA GLY A 377 -13.85 12.98 4.45
C GLY A 377 -14.30 11.58 4.82
N PHE A 378 -14.95 10.88 3.88
CA PHE A 378 -15.46 9.54 4.13
C PHE A 378 -14.41 8.46 3.85
N ASN A 379 -13.84 8.45 2.63
CA ASN A 379 -12.83 7.47 2.22
C ASN A 379 -11.69 8.15 1.47
N LEU A 380 -10.52 8.27 2.09
CA LEU A 380 -9.38 8.96 1.49
C LEU A 380 -8.25 7.98 1.17
N ARG A 381 -7.59 8.19 0.04
CA ARG A 381 -6.36 7.50 -0.35
C ARG A 381 -5.28 8.53 -0.66
N GLY A 382 -4.05 8.31 -0.18
CA GLY A 382 -2.90 9.14 -0.54
C GLY A 382 -2.45 8.84 -1.96
N LEU A 383 -1.75 7.72 -2.13
CA LEU A 383 -1.13 7.31 -3.38
C LEU A 383 -1.70 5.98 -3.85
N GLY A 384 -1.89 5.83 -5.16
CA GLY A 384 -2.24 4.55 -5.75
C GLY A 384 -1.65 4.30 -7.13
N ILE A 385 -1.29 3.05 -7.37
CA ILE A 385 -0.82 2.55 -8.67
C ILE A 385 -1.46 1.19 -8.97
N SER A 386 -1.85 0.97 -10.22
CA SER A 386 -2.72 -0.15 -10.59
C SER A 386 -2.53 -0.65 -12.02
N SER A 387 -2.78 -1.94 -12.31
CA SER A 387 -3.12 -2.45 -13.66
C SER A 387 -4.60 -2.82 -13.84
N PHE A 388 -5.49 -2.38 -12.96
CA PHE A 388 -6.89 -2.81 -12.98
C PHE A 388 -7.59 -2.49 -14.29
N GLY A 389 -8.20 -3.51 -14.90
CA GLY A 389 -8.87 -3.39 -16.19
C GLY A 389 -7.94 -3.41 -17.39
N ALA A 390 -6.63 -3.61 -17.20
CA ALA A 390 -5.70 -3.95 -18.26
C ALA A 390 -5.97 -5.37 -18.81
N PRO A 391 -5.48 -5.69 -20.03
CA PRO A 391 -5.52 -7.05 -20.54
C PRO A 391 -4.72 -8.01 -19.64
N ALA A 392 -5.27 -9.20 -19.43
CA ALA A 392 -4.59 -10.36 -18.84
C ALA A 392 -3.17 -10.59 -19.35
N GLY A 393 -2.27 -11.03 -18.48
CA GLY A 393 -0.90 -11.39 -18.84
C GLY A 393 -0.01 -10.18 -19.13
N GLY A 394 -0.27 -9.04 -18.49
CA GLY A 394 0.56 -7.85 -18.64
C GLY A 394 1.90 -7.97 -17.92
N THR A 395 2.81 -7.03 -18.18
CA THR A 395 4.11 -6.93 -17.48
C THR A 395 4.32 -5.52 -16.97
N TYR A 396 4.46 -5.40 -15.65
CA TYR A 396 4.47 -4.11 -14.96
C TYR A 396 5.69 -3.96 -14.05
N ASN A 397 6.31 -2.80 -14.12
CA ASN A 397 7.32 -2.37 -13.16
C ASN A 397 6.80 -1.12 -12.43
N TYR A 398 6.47 -1.27 -11.16
CA TYR A 398 5.95 -0.21 -10.32
C TYR A 398 7.02 0.31 -9.37
N THR A 399 7.18 1.63 -9.32
CA THR A 399 8.00 2.30 -8.31
C THR A 399 7.15 3.37 -7.63
N VAL A 400 7.01 3.28 -6.30
CA VAL A 400 6.31 4.28 -5.49
C VAL A 400 7.28 4.77 -4.42
N THR A 401 7.61 6.06 -4.45
CA THR A 401 8.46 6.70 -3.44
C THR A 401 7.70 7.83 -2.76
N ASN A 402 7.45 7.71 -1.47
CA ASN A 402 6.81 8.74 -0.66
C ASN A 402 7.75 9.28 0.41
N SER A 403 7.85 10.61 0.51
CA SER A 403 8.56 11.32 1.57
C SER A 403 7.78 12.48 2.18
N GLY A 404 6.63 12.85 1.59
CA GLY A 404 5.68 13.78 2.20
C GLY A 404 4.83 13.09 3.26
N ASP A 405 4.45 13.83 4.31
CA ASP A 405 3.56 13.32 5.35
C ASP A 405 2.12 13.21 4.83
N MET A 406 1.36 12.23 5.32
CA MET A 406 -0.07 12.10 5.04
C MET A 406 -0.87 12.23 6.32
N THR A 407 -1.82 13.16 6.35
CA THR A 407 -2.73 13.32 7.50
C THR A 407 -4.16 13.28 7.01
N PHE A 408 -4.90 12.24 7.39
CA PHE A 408 -6.30 12.07 7.00
C PHE A 408 -7.21 12.04 8.22
N ASP A 409 -8.22 12.92 8.18
CA ASP A 409 -9.39 12.84 9.04
C ASP A 409 -10.56 12.18 8.28
N ALA A 410 -10.55 10.85 8.20
CA ALA A 410 -11.52 10.11 7.40
C ALA A 410 -11.99 8.82 8.05
N MET A 411 -13.22 8.38 7.73
CA MET A 411 -13.72 7.09 8.23
C MET A 411 -12.84 5.93 7.77
N ALA A 412 -12.47 5.89 6.49
CA ALA A 412 -11.48 4.98 5.95
C ALA A 412 -10.33 5.75 5.30
N ALA A 413 -9.09 5.35 5.61
CA ALA A 413 -7.89 6.01 5.12
C ALA A 413 -6.91 4.97 4.54
N THR A 414 -6.38 5.21 3.34
CA THR A 414 -5.30 4.40 2.75
C THR A 414 -4.10 5.28 2.44
N GLY A 415 -2.91 4.98 2.96
CA GLY A 415 -1.70 5.74 2.63
C GLY A 415 -1.23 5.45 1.21
N ILE A 416 -0.65 4.26 1.00
CA ILE A 416 -0.18 3.78 -0.31
C ILE A 416 -0.95 2.53 -0.70
N SER A 417 -1.41 2.46 -1.95
CA SER A 417 -1.98 1.24 -2.55
C SER A 417 -1.29 0.86 -3.87
N VAL A 418 -0.80 -0.36 -3.97
CA VAL A 418 -0.21 -0.94 -5.19
C VAL A 418 -1.01 -2.18 -5.55
N PHE A 419 -1.47 -2.33 -6.79
CA PHE A 419 -2.21 -3.52 -7.17
C PHE A 419 -2.09 -3.92 -8.63
N ALA A 420 -2.20 -5.22 -8.88
CA ALA A 420 -2.34 -5.80 -10.22
C ALA A 420 -3.29 -7.00 -10.18
N THR A 421 -3.58 -7.58 -11.35
CA THR A 421 -4.34 -8.83 -11.44
C THR A 421 -3.40 -10.03 -11.32
N ALA A 422 -3.93 -11.18 -10.89
CA ALA A 422 -3.13 -12.38 -10.62
C ALA A 422 -2.43 -12.97 -11.87
N GLU A 423 -2.88 -12.60 -13.07
CA GLU A 423 -2.28 -13.09 -14.33
C GLU A 423 -1.09 -12.25 -14.78
N ASP A 424 -0.84 -11.11 -14.12
CA ASP A 424 0.18 -10.14 -14.51
C ASP A 424 1.54 -10.49 -13.92
N ASN A 425 2.61 -10.28 -14.69
CA ASN A 425 3.96 -10.28 -14.15
C ASN A 425 4.27 -8.90 -13.57
N VAL A 426 4.55 -8.82 -12.27
CA VAL A 426 4.73 -7.54 -11.58
C VAL A 426 6.02 -7.53 -10.79
N THR A 427 6.77 -6.45 -10.93
CA THR A 427 7.82 -6.07 -9.98
C THR A 427 7.43 -4.72 -9.37
N ALA A 428 7.31 -4.66 -8.05
CA ALA A 428 6.90 -3.47 -7.33
C ALA A 428 7.92 -3.07 -6.25
N ASN A 429 8.37 -1.83 -6.32
CA ASN A 429 9.25 -1.21 -5.33
C ASN A 429 8.48 -0.09 -4.62
N VAL A 430 8.27 -0.22 -3.31
CA VAL A 430 7.59 0.78 -2.47
C VAL A 430 8.57 1.30 -1.43
N THR A 431 8.84 2.60 -1.43
CA THR A 431 9.67 3.28 -0.42
C THR A 431 8.85 4.37 0.25
N ASN A 432 8.66 4.27 1.56
CA ASN A 432 7.99 5.29 2.35
C ASN A 432 8.92 5.84 3.44
N SER A 433 9.01 7.16 3.53
CA SER A 433 9.72 7.90 4.60
C SER A 433 8.87 9.00 5.23
N GLY A 434 7.72 9.34 4.63
CA GLY A 434 6.75 10.24 5.23
C GLY A 434 5.88 9.53 6.27
N ASN A 435 5.45 10.27 7.29
CA ASN A 435 4.57 9.77 8.34
C ASN A 435 3.13 9.72 7.86
N PHE A 436 2.41 8.66 8.21
CA PHE A 436 0.97 8.51 8.01
C PHE A 436 0.26 8.68 9.35
N ASN A 437 -0.53 9.74 9.48
CA ASN A 437 -1.38 9.99 10.62
C ASN A 437 -2.86 9.86 10.24
N PHE A 438 -3.40 8.67 10.46
CA PHE A 438 -4.81 8.34 10.27
C PHE A 438 -5.45 7.96 11.62
N ALA A 439 -5.04 8.61 12.71
CA ALA A 439 -5.49 8.29 14.07
C ALA A 439 -7.01 8.41 14.27
N SER A 440 -7.71 9.19 13.45
CA SER A 440 -9.18 9.32 13.49
C SER A 440 -9.91 8.29 12.62
N SER A 441 -9.19 7.41 11.90
CA SER A 441 -9.82 6.36 11.10
C SER A 441 -10.57 5.37 11.99
N VAL A 442 -11.81 5.04 11.63
CA VAL A 442 -12.66 4.08 12.38
C VAL A 442 -13.07 2.88 11.53
N GLY A 443 -12.80 2.93 10.23
CA GLY A 443 -13.17 1.92 9.26
C GLY A 443 -12.15 0.81 9.19
N ALA A 444 -12.62 -0.44 9.26
CA ALA A 444 -11.81 -1.65 9.12
C ALA A 444 -11.06 -1.78 7.78
N LEU A 445 -11.46 -0.97 6.79
CA LEU A 445 -10.83 -0.91 5.47
C LEU A 445 -9.60 -0.01 5.41
N SER A 446 -9.25 0.69 6.50
CA SER A 446 -8.08 1.58 6.49
C SER A 446 -6.79 0.78 6.41
N ARG A 447 -5.81 1.29 5.69
CA ARG A 447 -4.51 0.65 5.46
C ARG A 447 -3.40 1.72 5.48
N GLY A 448 -2.28 1.46 6.15
CA GLY A 448 -1.09 2.31 5.98
C GLY A 448 -0.53 2.12 4.57
N ILE A 449 0.02 0.94 4.31
CA ILE A 449 0.49 0.49 2.99
C ILE A 449 -0.23 -0.80 2.60
N SER A 450 -0.72 -0.88 1.37
CA SER A 450 -1.37 -2.06 0.80
C SER A 450 -0.75 -2.41 -0.55
N ALA A 451 -0.20 -3.60 -0.73
CA ALA A 451 0.34 -4.08 -2.00
C ALA A 451 -0.21 -5.46 -2.33
N THR A 452 -1.03 -5.60 -3.39
CA THR A 452 -1.77 -6.85 -3.66
C THR A 452 -1.75 -7.24 -5.13
N PHE A 453 -1.23 -8.43 -5.45
CA PHE A 453 -1.10 -8.90 -6.83
C PHE A 453 -1.90 -10.19 -7.11
N ASP A 454 -2.13 -11.05 -6.10
CA ASP A 454 -2.65 -12.42 -6.36
C ASP A 454 -4.15 -12.62 -6.07
N PHE A 455 -4.88 -11.62 -5.58
CA PHE A 455 -6.26 -11.80 -5.09
C PHE A 455 -7.38 -11.43 -6.05
N VAL A 456 -7.06 -10.88 -7.22
CA VAL A 456 -8.06 -10.15 -8.03
C VAL A 456 -8.05 -10.61 -9.49
N ASP A 457 -8.60 -11.80 -9.77
CA ASP A 457 -9.53 -12.01 -10.89
C ASP A 457 -10.20 -13.42 -10.84
N ALA A 458 -11.54 -13.48 -10.77
CA ALA A 458 -12.28 -14.74 -10.93
C ALA A 458 -12.44 -15.15 -12.42
N SER A 459 -12.03 -14.29 -13.34
CA SER A 459 -12.05 -14.48 -14.79
C SER A 459 -10.75 -15.07 -15.35
N ALA A 460 -9.74 -15.25 -14.50
CA ALA A 460 -8.41 -15.67 -14.91
C ALA A 460 -8.51 -16.96 -15.74
N GLY A 461 -7.96 -16.93 -16.96
CA GLY A 461 -7.88 -18.05 -17.89
C GLY A 461 -6.97 -19.18 -17.40
N GLY A 462 -6.56 -19.17 -16.12
CA GLY A 462 -5.74 -20.16 -15.47
C GLY A 462 -4.23 -19.94 -15.59
N ALA A 463 -3.79 -18.72 -15.94
CA ALA A 463 -2.36 -18.37 -15.94
C ALA A 463 -2.04 -17.53 -14.70
N ASP A 464 -1.13 -18.00 -13.85
CA ASP A 464 -0.58 -17.22 -12.73
C ASP A 464 0.65 -16.45 -13.22
N GLY A 465 0.60 -15.12 -13.17
CA GLY A 465 1.76 -14.26 -13.39
C GLY A 465 2.65 -14.27 -12.15
N ASN A 466 3.92 -13.89 -12.31
CA ASN A 466 4.85 -13.83 -11.16
C ASN A 466 4.87 -12.43 -10.55
N SER A 467 4.70 -12.32 -9.22
CA SER A 467 4.70 -11.06 -8.49
C SER A 467 5.88 -10.94 -7.49
N ASP A 468 6.65 -9.85 -7.61
CA ASP A 468 7.79 -9.53 -6.75
C ASP A 468 7.58 -8.16 -6.10
N LEU A 469 7.60 -8.11 -4.77
CA LEU A 469 7.42 -6.92 -3.96
C LEU A 469 8.63 -6.66 -3.08
N THR A 470 9.25 -5.48 -3.25
CA THR A 470 10.18 -4.90 -2.27
C THR A 470 9.53 -3.68 -1.62
N LEU A 471 9.44 -3.66 -0.28
CA LEU A 471 8.86 -2.57 0.50
C LEU A 471 9.85 -2.10 1.58
N PHE A 472 10.16 -0.82 1.58
CA PHE A 472 10.93 -0.16 2.64
C PHE A 472 10.07 0.94 3.29
N ASN A 473 9.77 0.80 4.58
CA ASN A 473 9.04 1.81 5.35
C ASN A 473 9.90 2.34 6.50
N SER A 474 10.18 3.64 6.51
CA SER A 474 10.87 4.35 7.60
C SER A 474 10.02 5.44 8.25
N GLY A 475 8.87 5.79 7.65
CA GLY A 475 7.90 6.71 8.24
C GLY A 475 6.98 6.02 9.24
N ASN A 476 6.51 6.76 10.24
CA ASN A 476 5.57 6.21 11.23
C ASN A 476 4.16 6.06 10.63
N ILE A 477 3.45 4.99 10.98
CA ILE A 477 2.08 4.72 10.57
C ILE A 477 1.20 4.69 11.83
N ILE A 478 0.27 5.62 11.95
CA ILE A 478 -0.71 5.69 13.04
C ILE A 478 -2.10 5.50 12.47
N LEU A 479 -2.83 4.50 12.95
CA LEU A 479 -4.20 4.20 12.54
C LEU A 479 -5.13 4.23 13.75
N GLY A 480 -6.34 4.76 13.58
CA GLY A 480 -7.40 4.55 14.55
C GLY A 480 -7.89 3.10 14.50
N ALA A 481 -8.22 2.62 13.30
CA ALA A 481 -8.61 1.25 12.97
C ALA A 481 -8.04 0.87 11.59
N GLY A 482 -7.72 -0.40 11.34
CA GLY A 482 -7.22 -0.86 10.02
C GLY A 482 -6.02 -1.82 10.11
N ILE A 483 -5.22 -1.92 9.05
CA ILE A 483 -3.97 -2.69 9.05
C ILE A 483 -2.81 -1.77 8.70
N GLY A 484 -1.70 -1.86 9.43
CA GLY A 484 -0.50 -1.04 9.18
C GLY A 484 0.06 -1.28 7.77
N ILE A 485 0.52 -2.51 7.52
CA ILE A 485 1.05 -2.97 6.23
C ILE A 485 0.31 -4.25 5.82
N PHE A 486 -0.25 -4.28 4.61
CA PHE A 486 -0.89 -5.47 4.03
C PHE A 486 -0.25 -5.80 2.68
N THR A 487 0.31 -7.00 2.54
CA THR A 487 1.00 -7.41 1.30
C THR A 487 0.56 -8.78 0.82
N ALA A 488 0.47 -8.94 -0.50
CA ALA A 488 0.15 -10.20 -1.14
C ALA A 488 0.85 -10.34 -2.50
N ALA A 489 1.85 -11.22 -2.57
CA ALA A 489 2.70 -11.47 -3.74
C ALA A 489 3.40 -12.84 -3.63
N ASP A 490 3.93 -13.37 -4.73
CA ASP A 490 4.75 -14.60 -4.70
C ASP A 490 6.05 -14.40 -3.90
N MET A 491 6.72 -13.27 -4.13
CA MET A 491 7.95 -12.86 -3.43
C MET A 491 7.74 -11.54 -2.71
N ILE A 492 8.03 -11.51 -1.42
CA ILE A 492 7.86 -10.34 -0.54
C ILE A 492 9.18 -10.11 0.22
N ASP A 493 9.78 -8.93 0.07
CA ASP A 493 10.87 -8.41 0.92
C ASP A 493 10.43 -7.09 1.56
N ILE A 494 10.15 -7.13 2.87
CA ILE A 494 9.75 -5.97 3.66
C ILE A 494 10.88 -5.59 4.62
N THR A 495 11.25 -4.32 4.63
CA THR A 495 12.03 -3.70 5.70
C THR A 495 11.20 -2.58 6.33
N ASN A 496 10.91 -2.70 7.62
CA ASN A 496 10.17 -1.69 8.39
C ASN A 496 11.05 -1.13 9.51
N GLU A 497 11.35 0.17 9.46
CA GLU A 497 12.08 0.93 10.47
C GLU A 497 11.18 1.95 11.19
N GLY A 498 10.03 2.30 10.59
CA GLY A 498 9.05 3.21 11.17
C GLY A 498 8.14 2.54 12.19
N MET A 499 7.65 3.30 13.17
CA MET A 499 6.69 2.81 14.16
C MET A 499 5.32 2.56 13.53
N ILE A 500 4.66 1.47 13.89
CA ILE A 500 3.25 1.19 13.54
C ILE A 500 2.42 1.25 14.82
N THR A 501 1.41 2.11 14.87
CA THR A 501 0.46 2.21 16.00
C THR A 501 -0.98 2.02 15.53
N ILE A 502 -1.72 1.15 16.20
CA ILE A 502 -3.13 0.85 15.91
C ILE A 502 -3.94 0.97 17.20
N ASN A 503 -5.02 1.76 17.17
CA ASN A 503 -5.78 2.13 18.37
C ASN A 503 -7.14 1.41 18.56
N ALA A 504 -7.45 0.40 17.74
CA ALA A 504 -8.73 -0.31 17.78
C ALA A 504 -8.57 -1.84 17.76
N ASP A 505 -9.65 -2.53 18.14
CA ASP A 505 -9.69 -3.98 18.28
C ASP A 505 -9.84 -4.72 16.94
N ASN A 506 -9.34 -5.96 16.87
CA ASN A 506 -9.39 -6.91 15.75
C ASN A 506 -8.63 -6.42 14.50
N PHE A 507 -7.49 -5.77 14.73
CA PHE A 507 -6.70 -5.12 13.70
C PHE A 507 -5.22 -5.45 13.83
N ASP A 508 -4.57 -5.64 12.70
CA ASP A 508 -3.23 -6.22 12.62
C ASP A 508 -2.17 -5.19 12.21
N GLY A 509 -0.94 -5.36 12.71
CA GLY A 509 0.21 -4.51 12.37
C GLY A 509 0.67 -4.73 10.93
N ILE A 510 1.31 -5.87 10.67
CA ILE A 510 1.83 -6.29 9.37
C ILE A 510 1.21 -7.62 8.98
N VAL A 511 0.57 -7.68 7.82
CA VAL A 511 -0.05 -8.89 7.25
C VAL A 511 0.58 -9.20 5.91
N MET A 512 1.04 -10.44 5.73
CA MET A 512 1.75 -10.89 4.53
C MET A 512 1.16 -12.21 4.01
N HIS A 513 0.88 -12.27 2.71
CA HIS A 513 0.46 -13.50 2.03
C HIS A 513 1.41 -13.75 0.85
N GLY A 514 2.27 -14.78 0.93
CA GLY A 514 3.21 -15.07 -0.15
C GLY A 514 3.96 -16.39 -0.01
N GLU A 515 4.60 -16.82 -1.09
CA GLU A 515 5.37 -18.08 -1.13
C GLU A 515 6.79 -17.91 -0.55
N ASN A 516 7.45 -16.79 -0.86
CA ASN A 516 8.78 -16.45 -0.36
C ASN A 516 8.74 -15.09 0.32
N VAL A 517 8.74 -15.09 1.65
CA VAL A 517 8.57 -13.88 2.47
C VAL A 517 9.81 -13.63 3.31
N ARG A 518 10.33 -12.41 3.22
CA ARG A 518 11.38 -11.87 4.08
C ARG A 518 10.85 -10.60 4.75
N LEU A 519 10.85 -10.57 6.07
CA LEU A 519 10.51 -9.39 6.87
C LEU A 519 11.67 -9.03 7.80
N ASN A 520 12.20 -7.82 7.67
CA ASN A 520 13.12 -7.20 8.61
C ASN A 520 12.44 -6.01 9.30
N ASN A 521 11.95 -6.21 10.52
CA ASN A 521 11.34 -5.18 11.33
C ASN A 521 12.32 -4.66 12.39
N SER A 522 12.51 -3.35 12.46
CA SER A 522 13.25 -2.64 13.52
C SER A 522 12.46 -1.49 14.12
N GLY A 523 11.34 -1.10 13.51
CA GLY A 523 10.39 -0.16 14.09
C GLY A 523 9.46 -0.83 15.10
N ASP A 524 8.99 -0.06 16.07
CA ASP A 524 8.06 -0.56 17.09
C ASP A 524 6.67 -0.83 16.51
N ILE A 525 6.01 -1.89 16.98
CA ILE A 525 4.61 -2.19 16.64
C ILE A 525 3.78 -2.12 17.93
N ILE A 526 2.84 -1.17 17.97
CA ILE A 526 1.97 -0.91 19.11
C ILE A 526 0.53 -1.15 18.68
N ILE A 527 -0.12 -2.18 19.22
CA ILE A 527 -1.56 -2.43 19.03
C ILE A 527 -2.22 -2.20 20.38
N ASN A 528 -3.05 -1.17 20.51
CA ASN A 528 -3.73 -0.84 21.77
C ASN A 528 -5.09 -1.56 21.94
N GLY A 529 -5.62 -2.15 20.87
CA GLY A 529 -6.91 -2.85 20.87
C GLY A 529 -6.80 -4.38 21.00
N GLU A 530 -7.90 -5.00 21.43
CA GLU A 530 -8.01 -6.45 21.63
C GLU A 530 -7.97 -7.23 20.30
N ASN A 531 -7.65 -8.53 20.33
CA ASN A 531 -7.65 -9.44 19.17
C ASN A 531 -6.79 -9.03 17.96
N GLY A 532 -5.88 -8.07 18.08
CA GLY A 532 -4.95 -7.73 16.99
C GLY A 532 -3.72 -8.64 16.96
N VAL A 533 -3.15 -8.83 15.77
CA VAL A 533 -1.86 -9.50 15.58
C VAL A 533 -0.80 -8.51 15.09
N ALA A 534 0.34 -8.39 15.77
CA ALA A 534 1.38 -7.45 15.35
C ALA A 534 2.02 -7.85 14.00
N ILE A 535 2.35 -9.13 13.82
CA ILE A 535 2.85 -9.68 12.55
C ILE A 535 2.10 -10.98 12.24
N PHE A 536 1.39 -11.00 11.12
CA PHE A 536 0.64 -12.16 10.64
C PHE A 536 1.12 -12.55 9.24
N ASN A 537 1.33 -13.85 9.03
CA ASN A 537 1.62 -14.40 7.71
C ASN A 537 0.72 -15.61 7.43
N GLU A 538 -0.01 -15.59 6.31
CA GLU A 538 -0.81 -16.72 5.82
C GLU A 538 -0.16 -17.29 4.56
N ILE A 539 0.26 -18.55 4.61
CA ILE A 539 0.84 -19.25 3.47
C ILE A 539 -0.28 -19.99 2.75
N LEU A 540 -0.69 -19.47 1.60
CA LEU A 540 -1.87 -19.93 0.87
C LEU A 540 -1.64 -21.13 -0.06
N THR A 541 -0.39 -21.58 -0.28
CA THR A 541 -0.08 -22.57 -1.32
C THR A 541 0.56 -23.86 -0.78
N ASP A 542 0.23 -24.98 -1.44
CA ASP A 542 0.83 -26.31 -1.21
C ASP A 542 2.26 -26.43 -1.79
N LYS A 543 2.89 -25.33 -2.20
CA LYS A 543 4.26 -25.32 -2.74
C LYS A 543 5.22 -24.90 -1.62
N GLY A 544 6.40 -25.52 -1.60
CA GLY A 544 7.39 -25.26 -0.56
C GLY A 544 7.66 -23.77 -0.39
N SER A 545 7.37 -23.24 0.79
CA SER A 545 7.39 -21.81 1.08
C SER A 545 8.52 -21.47 2.04
N ASN A 546 9.15 -20.31 1.87
CA ASN A 546 10.21 -19.83 2.75
C ASN A 546 9.75 -18.57 3.46
N PHE A 547 9.79 -18.58 4.79
CA PHE A 547 9.49 -17.41 5.61
C PHE A 547 10.69 -17.08 6.50
N ASN A 548 11.23 -15.87 6.36
CA ASN A 548 12.32 -15.35 7.17
C ASN A 548 11.90 -14.03 7.84
N LEU A 549 11.80 -14.05 9.16
CA LEU A 549 11.51 -12.88 9.99
C LEU A 549 12.71 -12.53 10.84
N THR A 550 13.15 -11.28 10.79
CA THR A 550 14.02 -10.65 11.78
C THR A 550 13.27 -9.47 12.39
N ASN A 551 12.99 -9.51 13.68
CA ASN A 551 12.37 -8.43 14.44
C ASN A 551 13.35 -7.89 15.49
N SER A 552 13.56 -6.57 15.52
CA SER A 552 14.40 -5.88 16.51
C SER A 552 13.74 -4.67 17.15
N GLY A 553 12.56 -4.26 16.66
CA GLY A 553 11.73 -3.26 17.32
C GLY A 553 10.89 -3.88 18.45
N ASP A 554 10.36 -3.04 19.32
CA ASP A 554 9.49 -3.46 20.42
C ASP A 554 8.08 -3.78 19.90
N ILE A 555 7.47 -4.86 20.39
CA ILE A 555 6.06 -5.18 20.15
C ILE A 555 5.29 -4.97 21.44
N THR A 556 4.33 -4.04 21.42
CA THR A 556 3.46 -3.72 22.56
C THR A 556 2.01 -4.02 22.20
N LEU A 557 1.38 -4.90 22.96
CA LEU A 557 -0.02 -5.31 22.75
C LEU A 557 -0.86 -4.93 23.98
N GLY A 558 -1.84 -4.06 23.78
CA GLY A 558 -2.86 -3.66 24.74
C GLY A 558 -4.17 -4.39 24.49
N GLY A 559 -4.91 -4.72 25.56
CA GLY A 559 -6.22 -5.37 25.48
C GLY A 559 -6.66 -5.86 26.86
N SER A 560 -7.96 -6.11 27.04
CA SER A 560 -8.51 -6.79 28.23
C SER A 560 -8.84 -8.26 27.94
N VAL A 561 -8.99 -9.03 29.03
CA VAL A 561 -8.98 -10.50 29.07
C VAL A 561 -9.99 -11.16 28.12
N GLY A 562 -9.53 -12.14 27.32
CA GLY A 562 -10.39 -13.14 26.66
C GLY A 562 -10.32 -13.22 25.13
N GLY A 563 -9.55 -12.32 24.50
CA GLY A 563 -9.36 -12.25 23.05
C GLY A 563 -8.02 -12.85 22.58
N GLY A 564 -7.99 -13.56 21.46
CA GLY A 564 -6.80 -14.19 20.89
C GLY A 564 -5.80 -13.18 20.31
N ILE A 565 -5.14 -12.42 21.19
CA ILE A 565 -4.07 -11.49 20.81
C ILE A 565 -2.78 -12.29 20.55
N GLY A 566 -2.16 -12.06 19.39
CA GLY A 566 -0.88 -12.68 18.98
C GLY A 566 0.18 -11.64 18.67
N SER A 567 1.43 -11.84 19.09
CA SER A 567 2.53 -10.96 18.64
C SER A 567 2.96 -11.29 17.21
N ILE A 568 3.17 -12.59 16.95
CA ILE A 568 3.57 -13.15 15.67
C ILE A 568 2.74 -14.41 15.48
N SER A 569 2.08 -14.53 14.33
CA SER A 569 1.32 -15.71 13.92
C SER A 569 1.64 -16.07 12.47
N ILE A 570 1.97 -17.33 12.22
CA ILE A 570 2.33 -17.84 10.89
C ILE A 570 1.46 -19.05 10.61
N ASP A 571 0.51 -18.95 9.69
CA ASP A 571 -0.26 -20.10 9.23
C ASP A 571 0.46 -20.74 8.03
N ALA A 572 1.25 -21.77 8.33
CA ALA A 572 1.97 -22.54 7.34
C ALA A 572 1.09 -23.72 6.91
N GLY A 573 0.55 -23.72 5.69
CA GLY A 573 -0.28 -24.81 5.18
C GLY A 573 0.42 -26.19 5.14
N ALA A 574 -0.20 -27.17 4.47
CA ALA A 574 0.19 -28.59 4.55
C ALA A 574 1.60 -28.96 4.01
N SER A 575 2.32 -28.02 3.37
CA SER A 575 3.58 -28.27 2.66
C SER A 575 4.83 -27.84 3.43
N ALA A 576 6.00 -28.27 2.96
CA ALA A 576 7.27 -28.08 3.65
C ALA A 576 7.62 -26.59 3.71
N VAL A 577 7.56 -26.00 4.90
CA VAL A 577 7.91 -24.60 5.15
C VAL A 577 9.19 -24.52 5.96
N ASN A 578 10.16 -23.73 5.48
CA ASN A 578 11.31 -23.34 6.29
C ASN A 578 11.00 -21.99 6.96
N ILE A 579 10.84 -22.01 8.29
CA ILE A 579 10.55 -20.82 9.09
C ILE A 579 11.77 -20.49 9.92
N VAL A 580 12.36 -19.33 9.67
CA VAL A 580 13.39 -18.75 10.52
C VAL A 580 12.83 -17.46 11.11
N ALA A 581 12.54 -17.46 12.40
CA ALA A 581 12.09 -16.27 13.13
C ALA A 581 13.17 -15.87 14.15
N GLY A 582 13.67 -14.64 14.03
CA GLY A 582 14.66 -14.04 14.91
C GLY A 582 14.07 -12.84 15.66
N ILE A 583 14.04 -12.85 17.00
CA ILE A 583 13.79 -11.64 17.80
C ILE A 583 15.13 -11.17 18.33
N ASN A 584 15.70 -10.14 17.71
CA ASN A 584 17.00 -9.59 18.03
C ASN A 584 16.84 -8.30 18.83
N SER A 585 17.07 -8.34 20.14
CA SER A 585 17.06 -7.17 21.07
C SER A 585 15.73 -6.43 21.33
N GLY A 586 14.65 -6.69 20.59
CA GLY A 586 13.33 -6.10 20.87
C GLY A 586 12.65 -6.70 22.10
N ASN A 587 11.80 -5.91 22.77
CA ASN A 587 10.94 -6.35 23.86
C ASN A 587 9.54 -6.69 23.33
N ILE A 588 8.99 -7.83 23.76
CA ILE A 588 7.55 -8.10 23.59
C ILE A 588 6.88 -7.86 24.95
N THR A 589 5.95 -6.93 25.01
CA THR A 589 5.16 -6.62 26.22
C THR A 589 3.66 -6.76 25.94
N GLY A 590 2.96 -7.51 26.79
CA GLY A 590 1.51 -7.68 26.71
C GLY A 590 0.82 -7.26 28.00
N ALA A 591 -0.32 -6.59 27.88
CA ALA A 591 -1.16 -6.22 29.01
C ALA A 591 -2.14 -7.36 29.38
N ALA A 592 -1.75 -8.23 30.32
CA ALA A 592 -2.63 -9.14 31.09
C ALA A 592 -3.25 -10.39 30.36
N ASP A 593 -4.02 -11.14 31.15
CA ASP A 593 -4.23 -12.60 31.11
C ASP A 593 -4.89 -13.17 29.82
N GLY A 594 -4.38 -14.32 29.35
CA GLY A 594 -4.92 -15.06 28.19
C GLY A 594 -4.33 -14.71 26.82
N THR A 595 -3.39 -13.78 26.76
CA THR A 595 -2.65 -13.43 25.52
C THR A 595 -1.66 -14.52 25.15
N GLY A 596 -1.80 -15.14 23.98
CA GLY A 596 -0.78 -16.04 23.41
C GLY A 596 0.37 -15.22 22.83
N ILE A 597 1.42 -14.96 23.62
CA ILE A 597 2.45 -13.98 23.25
C ILE A 597 3.43 -14.46 22.17
N ALA A 598 3.40 -15.72 21.74
CA ALA A 598 4.05 -16.12 20.50
C ALA A 598 3.40 -17.43 20.05
N VAL A 599 2.34 -17.32 19.26
CA VAL A 599 1.79 -18.48 18.57
C VAL A 599 2.54 -18.59 17.25
N LEU A 600 3.75 -19.17 17.29
CA LEU A 600 4.23 -19.87 16.10
C LEU A 600 3.38 -21.16 15.97
N ALA A 601 2.10 -21.01 15.64
CA ALA A 601 1.24 -22.15 15.31
C ALA A 601 1.66 -22.66 13.94
N LEU A 602 2.57 -23.61 13.92
CA LEU A 602 2.97 -24.28 12.70
C LEU A 602 1.88 -25.28 12.34
N ASN A 603 0.84 -24.85 11.63
CA ASN A 603 -0.20 -25.74 11.10
C ASN A 603 0.27 -26.55 9.88
N SER A 604 1.56 -26.92 9.82
CA SER A 604 2.16 -27.61 8.67
C SER A 604 2.52 -29.05 9.00
N GLN A 605 2.28 -29.93 8.02
CA GLN A 605 2.55 -31.37 8.13
C GLN A 605 4.03 -31.72 7.88
N THR A 606 4.88 -30.77 7.45
CA THR A 606 6.26 -31.02 6.96
C THR A 606 7.27 -29.88 7.22
N ALA A 607 7.01 -28.95 8.16
CA ALA A 607 7.86 -27.77 8.36
C ALA A 607 9.11 -28.00 9.25
N ALA A 608 10.22 -27.33 8.92
CA ALA A 608 11.33 -27.12 9.85
C ALA A 608 11.29 -25.66 10.33
N ALA A 609 11.19 -25.46 11.64
CA ALA A 609 11.11 -24.12 12.23
C ALA A 609 12.25 -23.91 13.24
N ALA A 610 12.99 -22.82 13.05
CA ALA A 610 13.99 -22.35 14.01
C ALA A 610 13.55 -21.01 14.57
N LEU A 611 13.44 -20.92 15.90
CA LEU A 611 13.20 -19.68 16.62
C LEU A 611 14.48 -19.30 17.37
N THR A 612 15.12 -18.20 16.96
CA THR A 612 16.27 -17.66 17.67
C THR A 612 15.86 -16.37 18.38
N ASN A 613 15.97 -16.29 19.70
CA ASN A 613 15.64 -15.09 20.45
C ASN A 613 16.88 -14.57 21.21
N SER A 614 17.32 -13.36 20.89
CA SER A 614 18.35 -12.65 21.65
C SER A 614 17.83 -11.40 22.37
N GLY A 615 16.51 -11.15 22.34
CA GLY A 615 15.81 -10.08 23.08
C GLY A 615 15.13 -10.54 24.38
N ASN A 616 14.59 -9.58 25.15
CA ASN A 616 13.86 -9.86 26.39
C ASN A 616 12.35 -10.02 26.12
N ILE A 617 11.72 -11.04 26.70
CA ILE A 617 10.26 -11.20 26.67
C ILE A 617 9.76 -10.95 28.10
N ASN A 618 9.22 -9.75 28.35
CA ASN A 618 8.90 -9.27 29.70
C ASN A 618 7.40 -9.08 29.90
N PHE A 619 6.88 -9.66 30.99
CA PHE A 619 5.47 -9.59 31.37
C PHE A 619 5.31 -8.76 32.65
N ALA A 620 5.13 -7.44 32.50
CA ALA A 620 4.93 -6.54 33.62
C ALA A 620 3.42 -6.39 33.93
N ASN A 621 2.93 -7.10 34.95
CA ASN A 621 1.57 -7.03 35.56
C ASN A 621 0.54 -8.13 35.21
N SER A 622 0.87 -9.42 35.35
CA SER A 622 -0.18 -10.43 35.56
C SER A 622 -0.31 -10.75 37.06
N THR A 623 -1.36 -10.26 37.69
CA THR A 623 -1.64 -10.54 39.12
C THR A 623 -2.64 -11.68 39.32
N GLN A 624 -3.19 -12.31 38.27
CA GLN A 624 -4.18 -13.38 38.45
C GLN A 624 -4.49 -14.21 37.17
N LEU A 625 -3.62 -15.13 36.70
CA LEU A 625 -4.06 -16.09 35.66
C LEU A 625 -4.77 -17.29 36.29
N ASP A 626 -6.05 -17.43 36.01
CA ASP A 626 -6.83 -18.64 36.29
C ASP A 626 -6.76 -19.57 35.07
N SER A 627 -6.15 -20.75 35.24
CA SER A 627 -6.25 -21.96 34.39
C SER A 627 -5.83 -21.94 32.90
N ALA A 628 -5.59 -20.79 32.25
CA ALA A 628 -5.09 -20.72 30.87
C ALA A 628 -3.69 -20.10 30.83
N GLY A 629 -2.65 -20.94 30.93
CA GLY A 629 -1.26 -20.49 30.82
C GLY A 629 -0.96 -19.83 29.48
N ILE A 630 -0.09 -18.82 29.49
CA ILE A 630 0.47 -18.21 28.27
C ILE A 630 1.42 -19.23 27.65
N ASN A 631 0.97 -20.01 26.66
CA ASN A 631 1.83 -21.01 26.03
C ASN A 631 2.61 -20.35 24.87
N ILE A 632 3.96 -20.40 24.88
CA ILE A 632 4.70 -20.53 23.62
C ILE A 632 4.39 -21.93 23.13
N ASN A 633 3.31 -22.06 22.37
CA ASN A 633 2.80 -23.33 21.89
C ASN A 633 3.37 -23.59 20.50
N LEU A 634 4.46 -24.34 20.43
CA LEU A 634 4.91 -24.93 19.18
C LEU A 634 4.20 -26.28 19.07
N GLU A 635 2.96 -26.25 18.61
CA GLU A 635 2.12 -27.45 18.39
C GLU A 635 2.15 -27.80 16.90
N ALA A 636 2.73 -28.96 16.60
CA ALA A 636 2.48 -29.65 15.34
C ALA A 636 1.25 -30.54 15.49
N ASP A 637 0.34 -30.52 14.52
CA ASP A 637 -0.95 -31.21 14.59
C ASP A 637 -0.83 -32.67 15.06
N SER A 638 -1.37 -32.92 16.26
CA SER A 638 -1.39 -34.22 16.95
C SER A 638 -2.36 -35.26 16.35
N GLY A 639 -3.03 -34.95 15.24
CA GLY A 639 -4.10 -35.77 14.65
C GLY A 639 -3.68 -37.06 13.94
N ASN A 640 -2.40 -37.25 13.60
CA ASN A 640 -1.95 -38.44 12.86
C ASN A 640 -0.56 -38.97 13.31
N PRO A 641 -0.49 -40.12 14.02
CA PRO A 641 0.75 -40.63 14.62
C PRO A 641 1.79 -41.22 13.64
N ASP A 642 1.59 -41.10 12.32
CA ASP A 642 2.48 -41.67 11.28
C ASP A 642 3.18 -40.63 10.38
N ASN A 643 3.07 -39.32 10.64
CA ASN A 643 3.67 -38.27 9.79
C ASN A 643 5.02 -37.79 10.32
N SER A 644 6.09 -38.08 9.57
CA SER A 644 7.48 -38.13 10.00
C SER A 644 8.35 -36.99 9.45
N GLU A 645 7.99 -35.71 9.60
CA GLU A 645 8.79 -34.61 8.99
C GLU A 645 8.89 -33.28 9.77
N LEU A 646 8.81 -33.26 11.11
CA LEU A 646 9.32 -32.12 11.91
C LEU A 646 10.68 -32.47 12.51
N SER A 647 11.75 -31.97 11.88
CA SER A 647 13.12 -32.47 12.16
C SER A 647 13.83 -31.82 13.34
N GLN A 648 13.48 -30.58 13.74
CA GLN A 648 14.11 -29.88 14.86
C GLN A 648 13.33 -28.61 15.24
N ILE A 649 12.96 -28.46 16.51
CA ILE A 649 12.64 -27.14 17.11
C ILE A 649 13.82 -26.74 17.97
N ALA A 650 14.53 -25.68 17.58
CA ALA A 650 15.53 -25.02 18.41
C ALA A 650 14.95 -23.72 18.96
N VAL A 651 14.91 -23.62 20.28
CA VAL A 651 14.75 -22.36 21.01
C VAL A 651 16.11 -22.08 21.61
N SER A 652 16.65 -20.89 21.39
CA SER A 652 17.79 -20.32 22.12
C SER A 652 17.34 -18.94 22.59
N SER A 653 17.52 -18.68 23.88
CA SER A 653 17.18 -17.40 24.52
C SER A 653 18.40 -16.87 25.26
N ASP A 654 18.99 -15.76 24.78
CA ASP A 654 20.05 -15.04 25.52
C ASP A 654 19.47 -14.00 26.51
N GLY A 655 18.19 -13.63 26.35
CA GLY A 655 17.46 -12.69 27.21
C GLY A 655 16.65 -13.35 28.32
N ASP A 656 16.12 -12.53 29.24
CA ASP A 656 15.27 -13.01 30.34
C ASP A 656 13.82 -13.22 29.84
N ILE A 657 13.23 -14.38 30.18
CA ILE A 657 11.81 -14.69 30.02
C ILE A 657 11.21 -14.81 31.42
N THR A 658 10.32 -13.88 31.82
CA THR A 658 9.72 -13.89 33.17
C THR A 658 8.21 -13.90 33.11
N MET A 659 7.59 -14.95 33.63
CA MET A 659 6.15 -15.15 33.55
C MET A 659 5.47 -15.18 34.92
N GLY A 660 4.20 -14.77 34.93
CA GLY A 660 3.29 -14.96 36.06
C GLY A 660 2.97 -16.43 36.25
N VAL A 661 1.70 -16.80 36.11
CA VAL A 661 1.20 -18.17 36.32
C VAL A 661 1.16 -18.95 34.98
N GLY A 662 1.21 -20.29 35.01
CA GLY A 662 1.10 -21.14 33.81
C GLY A 662 2.43 -21.70 33.30
N ASN A 663 2.47 -22.13 32.03
CA ASN A 663 3.65 -22.72 31.42
C ASN A 663 4.48 -21.63 30.72
N ALA A 664 5.82 -21.59 30.83
CA ALA A 664 6.60 -20.58 30.09
C ALA A 664 6.93 -20.99 28.65
N ILE A 665 7.39 -22.21 28.46
CA ILE A 665 7.72 -22.78 27.15
C ILE A 665 7.05 -24.15 27.04
N VAL A 666 6.28 -24.38 25.97
CA VAL A 666 5.64 -25.67 25.68
C VAL A 666 6.02 -26.13 24.27
N LEU A 667 6.83 -27.19 24.17
CA LEU A 667 7.21 -27.74 22.87
C LEU A 667 6.56 -29.10 22.66
N LYS A 668 5.84 -29.28 21.54
CA LYS A 668 5.24 -30.55 21.16
C LYS A 668 5.60 -30.90 19.72
N ALA A 669 6.45 -31.91 19.52
CA ALA A 669 6.88 -32.34 18.18
C ALA A 669 7.36 -33.80 18.16
N ASP A 670 7.64 -34.35 16.99
CA ASP A 670 8.28 -35.67 16.88
C ASP A 670 9.71 -35.66 17.40
N THR A 671 10.50 -34.67 16.96
CA THR A 671 11.88 -34.43 17.45
C THR A 671 12.01 -33.02 18.00
N VAL A 672 12.48 -32.90 19.23
CA VAL A 672 12.68 -31.62 19.93
C VAL A 672 14.16 -31.46 20.29
N VAL A 673 14.77 -30.30 20.00
CA VAL A 673 16.15 -29.97 20.40
C VAL A 673 16.18 -28.57 21.01
N ALA A 674 15.94 -28.45 22.32
CA ALA A 674 15.93 -27.16 23.01
C ALA A 674 17.33 -26.82 23.58
N SER A 675 17.74 -25.54 23.53
CA SER A 675 18.91 -25.02 24.26
C SER A 675 18.51 -23.77 25.05
N VAL A 676 18.66 -23.77 26.37
CA VAL A 676 18.31 -22.62 27.21
C VAL A 676 19.58 -21.99 27.75
N GLU A 677 19.98 -20.83 27.23
CA GLU A 677 21.23 -20.14 27.60
C GLU A 677 21.01 -18.95 28.56
N GLY A 678 19.76 -18.43 28.67
CA GLY A 678 19.34 -17.28 29.50
C GLY A 678 18.48 -17.63 30.72
N ASN A 679 17.87 -16.63 31.38
CA ASN A 679 17.00 -16.87 32.54
C ASN A 679 15.52 -17.01 32.12
N VAL A 680 14.90 -18.16 32.39
CA VAL A 680 13.48 -18.41 32.20
C VAL A 680 12.83 -18.63 33.56
N SER A 681 11.75 -17.91 33.87
CA SER A 681 11.09 -18.05 35.16
C SER A 681 9.57 -17.97 35.10
N THR A 682 8.90 -18.64 36.04
CA THR A 682 7.45 -18.57 36.27
C THR A 682 7.16 -18.30 37.75
N THR A 683 6.06 -17.61 38.03
CA THR A 683 5.55 -17.26 39.35
C THR A 683 4.05 -17.56 39.46
N GLY A 684 3.68 -18.74 39.95
CA GLY A 684 2.29 -19.14 40.15
C GLY A 684 2.12 -20.58 40.60
N ASP A 685 1.01 -20.86 41.28
CA ASP A 685 0.64 -22.23 41.65
C ASP A 685 0.39 -23.07 40.37
N SER A 686 0.86 -24.32 40.36
CA SER A 686 0.82 -25.27 39.23
C SER A 686 1.49 -24.77 37.93
N SER A 687 2.40 -23.80 38.03
CA SER A 687 3.16 -23.30 36.88
C SER A 687 4.26 -24.26 36.44
N THR A 688 4.63 -24.29 35.16
CA THR A 688 5.78 -25.06 34.66
C THR A 688 6.68 -24.18 33.82
N VAL A 689 7.98 -24.10 34.07
CA VAL A 689 8.83 -23.23 33.23
C VAL A 689 9.00 -23.83 31.83
N LEU A 690 9.49 -25.05 31.73
CA LEU A 690 9.67 -25.75 30.44
C LEU A 690 8.84 -27.02 30.41
N MET A 691 8.01 -27.21 29.38
CA MET A 691 7.26 -28.44 29.15
C MET A 691 7.57 -28.97 27.75
N PHE A 692 7.98 -30.24 27.67
CA PHE A 692 8.33 -30.90 26.41
C PHE A 692 7.48 -32.15 26.25
N GLU A 693 6.88 -32.33 25.07
CA GLU A 693 6.23 -33.58 24.66
C GLU A 693 6.83 -33.99 23.32
N ALA A 694 7.55 -35.12 23.32
CA ALA A 694 8.15 -35.67 22.10
C ALA A 694 7.66 -37.09 21.82
N SER A 695 7.42 -37.39 20.54
CA SER A 695 7.02 -38.74 20.10
C SER A 695 8.21 -39.62 19.70
N ASN A 696 9.33 -39.02 19.27
CA ASN A 696 10.44 -39.73 18.60
C ASN A 696 11.83 -39.44 19.21
N SER A 697 12.21 -38.18 19.42
CA SER A 697 13.43 -37.86 20.17
C SER A 697 13.35 -36.49 20.86
N LEU A 698 13.96 -36.37 22.03
CA LEU A 698 14.03 -35.14 22.81
C LEU A 698 15.47 -34.93 23.26
N SER A 699 16.06 -33.80 22.87
CA SER A 699 17.30 -33.30 23.43
C SER A 699 17.05 -31.94 24.07
N VAL A 700 17.39 -31.78 25.34
CA VAL A 700 17.27 -30.51 26.07
C VAL A 700 18.63 -30.16 26.63
N ASP A 701 19.17 -29.01 26.26
CA ASP A 701 20.36 -28.41 26.87
C ASP A 701 19.95 -27.20 27.71
N VAL A 702 20.47 -27.10 28.92
CA VAL A 702 20.17 -26.00 29.86
C VAL A 702 21.48 -25.46 30.40
N ASP A 703 21.93 -24.36 29.83
CA ASP A 703 23.12 -23.62 30.24
C ASP A 703 22.78 -22.37 31.08
N GLY A 704 21.53 -21.90 31.03
CA GLY A 704 20.99 -20.74 31.74
C GLY A 704 20.30 -21.04 33.09
N THR A 705 19.37 -20.18 33.51
CA THR A 705 18.63 -20.34 34.79
C THR A 705 17.14 -20.59 34.53
N VAL A 706 16.59 -21.70 35.00
CA VAL A 706 15.17 -22.06 34.95
C VAL A 706 14.59 -21.97 36.37
N THR A 707 13.68 -21.04 36.64
CA THR A 707 13.12 -20.83 38.00
C THR A 707 11.60 -20.88 38.02
N ALA A 708 11.03 -21.90 38.66
CA ALA A 708 9.61 -21.97 38.98
C ALA A 708 9.36 -21.55 40.44
N SER A 709 8.28 -20.79 40.69
CA SER A 709 7.86 -20.47 42.05
C SER A 709 6.34 -20.54 42.20
N GLY A 710 5.84 -21.19 43.25
CA GLY A 710 4.42 -21.44 43.50
C GLY A 710 4.16 -22.86 44.05
N GLN A 711 2.97 -23.12 44.57
CA GLN A 711 2.58 -24.49 44.96
C GLN A 711 2.52 -25.39 43.74
N ASP A 712 2.99 -26.63 43.82
CA ASP A 712 2.99 -27.62 42.71
C ASP A 712 3.66 -27.13 41.41
N SER A 713 4.54 -26.11 41.50
CA SER A 713 5.25 -25.58 40.32
C SER A 713 6.40 -26.50 39.86
N ASN A 714 6.66 -26.56 38.56
CA ASN A 714 7.72 -27.39 37.98
C ASN A 714 8.75 -26.56 37.21
N GLY A 715 10.04 -26.86 37.36
CA GLY A 715 11.08 -26.25 36.52
C GLY A 715 10.99 -26.79 35.10
N VAL A 716 11.29 -28.07 34.92
CA VAL A 716 11.23 -28.77 33.63
C VAL A 716 10.30 -29.97 33.72
N VAL A 717 9.40 -30.13 32.76
CA VAL A 717 8.49 -31.26 32.60
C VAL A 717 8.72 -31.92 31.25
N ILE A 718 8.87 -33.24 31.24
CA ILE A 718 9.00 -34.06 30.04
C ILE A 718 7.84 -35.07 30.03
N GLY A 719 6.89 -34.86 29.13
CA GLY A 719 5.74 -35.73 28.88
C GLY A 719 6.04 -36.78 27.81
N SER A 720 5.33 -37.91 27.88
CA SER A 720 5.32 -38.91 26.80
C SER A 720 4.25 -38.56 25.78
N GLY A 721 4.63 -38.25 24.53
CA GLY A 721 3.69 -38.19 23.42
C GLY A 721 2.93 -39.51 23.34
N GLY A 722 1.61 -39.47 23.42
CA GLY A 722 0.79 -40.66 23.59
C GLY A 722 0.94 -41.63 22.41
N ASN A 723 1.75 -42.69 22.57
CA ASN A 723 1.61 -44.03 21.94
C ASN A 723 2.85 -44.92 22.16
N GLY A 724 3.37 -45.05 23.38
CA GLY A 724 4.25 -46.16 23.76
C GLY A 724 5.51 -46.42 22.89
N GLN A 725 5.94 -45.46 22.07
CA GLN A 725 7.18 -45.55 21.30
C GLN A 725 8.34 -44.99 22.12
N SER A 726 9.41 -45.77 22.19
CA SER A 726 10.63 -45.50 22.94
C SER A 726 11.53 -44.54 22.16
N GLY A 727 11.15 -43.26 22.11
CA GLY A 727 12.03 -42.22 21.60
C GLY A 727 13.22 -41.92 22.52
N THR A 728 14.34 -41.46 21.98
CA THR A 728 15.53 -41.12 22.79
C THR A 728 15.33 -39.81 23.55
N VAL A 729 15.41 -39.82 24.87
CA VAL A 729 15.34 -38.62 25.73
C VAL A 729 16.71 -38.33 26.34
N SER A 730 17.36 -37.27 25.87
CA SER A 730 18.60 -36.73 26.42
C SER A 730 18.40 -35.34 27.02
N MET A 731 18.95 -35.14 28.22
CA MET A 731 19.02 -33.82 28.85
C MET A 731 20.45 -33.53 29.30
N SER A 732 20.98 -32.36 28.97
CA SER A 732 22.17 -31.81 29.58
C SER A 732 21.80 -30.56 30.39
N ASN A 733 22.42 -30.40 31.56
CA ASN A 733 22.24 -29.21 32.38
C ASN A 733 23.61 -28.77 32.89
N SER A 734 24.09 -27.63 32.44
CA SER A 734 25.25 -26.93 33.00
C SER A 734 24.86 -25.70 33.84
N GLY A 735 23.60 -25.24 33.71
CA GLY A 735 23.03 -24.09 34.41
C GLY A 735 22.32 -24.40 35.74
N VAL A 736 21.25 -23.67 36.05
CA VAL A 736 20.47 -23.78 37.31
C VAL A 736 19.00 -24.06 37.00
N ILE A 737 18.45 -25.13 37.57
CA ILE A 737 17.01 -25.44 37.54
C ILE A 737 16.49 -25.42 38.98
N SER A 738 15.54 -24.56 39.30
CA SER A 738 15.01 -24.38 40.65
C SER A 738 13.50 -24.29 40.64
N ALA A 739 12.83 -25.08 41.49
CA ALA A 739 11.40 -24.99 41.72
C ALA A 739 11.08 -24.78 43.21
N THR A 740 10.39 -23.69 43.54
CA THR A 740 10.18 -23.24 44.93
C THR A 740 8.70 -23.14 45.29
N GLY A 741 8.28 -23.70 46.42
CA GLY A 741 6.88 -23.72 46.87
C GLY A 741 6.41 -25.14 47.24
N ALA A 742 5.34 -25.27 48.03
CA ALA A 742 4.91 -26.59 48.50
C ALA A 742 4.49 -27.47 47.30
N GLY A 743 5.01 -28.69 47.17
CA GLY A 743 4.71 -29.56 46.02
C GLY A 743 5.65 -29.40 44.81
N ALA A 744 6.50 -28.37 44.80
CA ALA A 744 7.30 -28.02 43.63
C ALA A 744 8.41 -29.04 43.29
N THR A 745 8.60 -29.30 41.99
CA THR A 745 9.59 -30.26 41.46
C THR A 745 10.55 -29.60 40.46
N GLY A 746 11.86 -29.79 40.62
CA GLY A 746 12.86 -29.22 39.71
C GLY A 746 12.74 -29.75 38.28
N VAL A 747 12.85 -31.08 38.13
CA VAL A 747 12.66 -31.80 36.86
C VAL A 747 11.69 -32.97 37.06
N LEU A 748 10.65 -33.04 36.24
CA LEU A 748 9.65 -34.10 36.21
C LEU A 748 9.65 -34.80 34.85
N SER A 749 9.87 -36.12 34.82
CA SER A 749 9.80 -36.91 33.58
C SER A 749 8.82 -38.07 33.71
N ALA A 750 7.87 -38.17 32.77
CA ALA A 750 6.91 -39.27 32.68
C ALA A 750 7.47 -40.49 31.93
N SER A 751 8.44 -40.29 31.03
CA SER A 751 9.02 -41.31 30.14
C SER A 751 10.37 -41.86 30.64
N GLY A 752 11.02 -41.19 31.60
CA GLY A 752 12.40 -41.49 31.99
C GLY A 752 13.43 -40.71 31.15
N PHE A 753 14.72 -41.02 31.32
CA PHE A 753 15.82 -40.45 30.55
C PHE A 753 16.70 -41.58 30.00
N ASP A 754 17.10 -41.49 28.74
CA ASP A 754 18.17 -42.34 28.22
C ASP A 754 19.53 -41.80 28.63
N THR A 755 19.69 -40.47 28.59
CA THR A 755 20.89 -39.78 29.08
C THR A 755 20.48 -38.53 29.84
N LEU A 756 21.00 -38.38 31.07
CA LEU A 756 20.95 -37.12 31.81
C LEU A 756 22.37 -36.78 32.24
N ASP A 757 22.93 -35.72 31.65
CA ASP A 757 24.25 -35.19 31.97
C ASP A 757 24.12 -33.87 32.73
N ASN A 758 24.19 -33.93 34.07
CA ASN A 758 24.08 -32.78 34.94
C ASN A 758 25.45 -32.36 35.46
N SER A 759 25.92 -31.18 35.04
CA SER A 759 27.07 -30.47 35.61
C SER A 759 26.66 -29.23 36.42
N GLY A 760 25.41 -28.78 36.28
CA GLY A 760 24.81 -27.64 36.97
C GLY A 760 24.11 -27.96 38.31
N THR A 761 23.13 -27.13 38.70
CA THR A 761 22.34 -27.27 39.94
C THR A 761 20.87 -27.57 39.64
N ILE A 762 20.29 -28.57 40.33
CA ILE A 762 18.86 -28.86 40.27
C ILE A 762 18.28 -28.86 41.68
N THR A 763 17.26 -28.04 41.93
CA THR A 763 16.54 -27.94 43.22
C THR A 763 15.02 -28.01 43.04
N GLY A 764 14.35 -28.61 44.02
CA GLY A 764 12.90 -28.64 44.10
C GLY A 764 12.48 -28.76 45.55
N ALA A 765 11.40 -28.09 45.94
CA ALA A 765 10.93 -28.10 47.32
C ALA A 765 10.50 -29.49 47.81
N VAL A 766 9.99 -30.34 46.91
CA VAL A 766 9.70 -31.76 47.19
C VAL A 766 10.77 -32.65 46.58
N ASN A 767 10.95 -32.58 45.26
CA ASN A 767 11.91 -33.40 44.53
C ASN A 767 12.74 -32.51 43.60
N ALA A 768 14.06 -32.63 43.61
CA ALA A 768 14.87 -32.03 42.55
C ALA A 768 14.65 -32.77 41.22
N ILE A 769 14.51 -34.10 41.25
CA ILE A 769 14.15 -34.92 40.09
C ILE A 769 13.07 -35.95 40.50
N ALA A 770 11.99 -36.04 39.73
CA ALA A 770 10.95 -37.06 39.86
C ALA A 770 10.74 -37.78 38.52
N ILE A 771 10.68 -39.12 38.57
CA ILE A 771 10.33 -39.97 37.42
C ILE A 771 9.03 -40.69 37.76
N VAL A 772 7.96 -40.41 37.02
CA VAL A 772 6.62 -40.96 37.27
C VAL A 772 6.28 -41.96 36.17
N GLN A 773 6.39 -43.25 36.49
CA GLN A 773 5.99 -44.31 35.56
C GLN A 773 4.46 -44.41 35.50
N GLY A 774 3.87 -44.13 34.33
CA GLY A 774 2.44 -44.24 34.09
C GLY A 774 1.92 -45.66 34.34
N SER A 775 0.84 -45.80 35.09
CA SER A 775 0.28 -47.08 35.59
C SER A 775 -0.43 -47.96 34.53
N GLY A 776 -0.03 -47.90 33.25
CA GLY A 776 -0.72 -48.57 32.14
C GLY A 776 0.13 -49.27 31.08
N GLY A 777 1.46 -49.14 31.09
CA GLY A 777 2.33 -49.81 30.12
C GLY A 777 2.77 -51.20 30.59
N SER A 778 2.59 -52.22 29.77
CA SER A 778 3.22 -53.53 30.01
C SER A 778 4.74 -53.37 30.00
N LEU A 779 5.40 -54.02 30.97
CA LEU A 779 6.87 -54.07 31.08
C LEU A 779 7.48 -54.75 29.84
N GLY A 780 7.71 -53.98 28.79
CA GLY A 780 8.75 -54.23 27.80
C GLY A 780 10.11 -54.08 28.49
N ALA A 781 11.00 -55.03 28.24
CA ALA A 781 12.27 -55.15 28.96
C ALA A 781 13.14 -53.88 28.87
N ALA A 782 13.59 -53.41 30.04
CA ALA A 782 14.72 -52.51 30.27
C ALA A 782 14.65 -51.09 29.66
N ALA A 783 13.95 -50.17 30.34
CA ALA A 783 14.51 -48.83 30.53
C ALA A 783 15.69 -48.98 31.49
N SER A 784 16.87 -49.29 30.96
CA SER A 784 18.10 -49.21 31.73
C SER A 784 18.51 -47.74 31.79
N ASN A 785 18.48 -47.11 32.97
CA ASN A 785 19.14 -45.82 33.22
C ASN A 785 20.67 -46.01 33.11
N GLU A 786 21.19 -46.35 31.93
CA GLU A 786 22.63 -46.59 31.69
C GLU A 786 23.42 -45.26 31.55
N GLY A 787 22.74 -44.10 31.49
CA GLY A 787 23.33 -42.81 31.15
C GLY A 787 23.22 -41.68 32.17
N LEU A 788 22.92 -41.91 33.45
CA LEU A 788 22.95 -40.83 34.46
C LEU A 788 24.41 -40.44 34.78
N ARG A 789 24.86 -39.28 34.29
CA ARG A 789 26.16 -38.68 34.61
C ARG A 789 25.89 -37.41 35.39
N ASN A 790 26.23 -37.41 36.68
CA ASN A 790 26.07 -36.23 37.52
C ASN A 790 27.43 -35.82 38.09
N SER A 791 27.88 -34.63 37.70
CA SER A 791 29.03 -33.94 38.27
C SER A 791 28.63 -32.66 39.05
N GLY A 792 27.35 -32.27 38.99
CA GLY A 792 26.77 -31.10 39.67
C GLY A 792 26.02 -31.40 40.98
N ARG A 793 25.25 -30.42 41.48
CA ARG A 793 24.53 -30.48 42.78
C ARG A 793 23.03 -30.81 42.58
N ILE A 794 22.56 -31.84 43.27
CA ILE A 794 21.14 -32.25 43.35
C ILE A 794 20.73 -32.25 44.83
N GLU A 795 19.74 -31.45 45.21
CA GLU A 795 19.39 -31.24 46.64
C GLU A 795 18.42 -32.29 47.22
N SER A 796 17.64 -32.99 46.38
CA SER A 796 16.80 -34.14 46.80
C SER A 796 16.44 -35.04 45.62
N LEU A 797 16.57 -36.37 45.75
CA LEU A 797 16.21 -37.32 44.68
C LEU A 797 15.16 -38.31 45.20
N ALA A 798 13.99 -38.36 44.56
CA ALA A 798 12.97 -39.38 44.80
C ALA A 798 12.80 -40.25 43.56
N VAL A 799 13.38 -41.45 43.59
CA VAL A 799 13.16 -42.46 42.56
C VAL A 799 11.98 -43.34 42.98
N GLY A 800 10.88 -43.28 42.24
CA GLY A 800 9.75 -44.19 42.41
C GLY A 800 10.14 -45.62 42.04
N GLY A 801 10.46 -46.45 43.05
CA GLY A 801 10.47 -47.91 42.96
C GLY A 801 11.46 -48.55 41.98
N VAL A 802 12.75 -48.58 42.32
CA VAL A 802 13.74 -49.45 41.63
C VAL A 802 14.36 -50.46 42.61
N ALA A 803 14.07 -51.74 42.38
CA ALA A 803 14.78 -52.84 43.04
C ALA A 803 16.13 -53.07 42.35
N ILE A 804 17.22 -52.65 42.99
CA ILE A 804 18.59 -52.89 42.50
C ILE A 804 18.93 -54.38 42.66
N ARG A 805 18.94 -55.15 41.55
CA ARG A 805 19.50 -56.51 41.52
C ARG A 805 21.01 -56.45 41.32
N GLY A 806 21.76 -56.56 42.41
CA GLY A 806 23.21 -56.78 42.36
C GLY A 806 23.54 -58.19 41.84
N THR A 807 24.33 -58.26 40.77
CA THR A 807 24.88 -59.51 40.23
C THR A 807 25.98 -60.04 41.15
N LYS A 808 25.81 -61.31 41.57
CA LYS A 808 26.75 -62.06 42.43
C LYS A 808 28.03 -62.43 41.68
N GLN A 809 29.18 -62.23 42.32
CA GLN A 809 30.36 -63.10 42.19
C GLN A 809 31.01 -63.36 43.58
N PRO A 810 31.74 -64.49 43.75
CA PRO A 810 31.78 -65.27 45.00
C PRO A 810 32.99 -64.95 45.92
N PRO A 811 33.04 -65.52 47.15
CA PRO A 811 33.92 -65.02 48.21
C PRO A 811 35.26 -65.78 48.31
N LEU A 812 36.30 -65.05 48.73
CA LEU A 812 37.53 -65.62 49.30
C LEU A 812 37.91 -64.89 50.61
N ARG A 813 37.71 -65.63 51.71
CA ARG A 813 38.49 -65.72 52.98
C ARG A 813 39.00 -64.45 53.71
N MET A 814 38.37 -64.21 54.88
CA MET A 814 38.91 -64.41 56.25
C MET A 814 40.20 -63.67 56.71
N LEU A 815 40.03 -62.66 57.59
CA LEU A 815 40.76 -62.40 58.87
C LEU A 815 40.15 -61.13 59.51
N CYS A 816 39.33 -61.20 60.57
CA CYS A 816 39.63 -61.26 62.01
C CYS A 816 40.22 -59.97 62.64
N VAL A 817 39.58 -59.57 63.76
CA VAL A 817 40.02 -58.72 64.90
C VAL A 817 39.56 -57.25 64.88
N THR A 818 39.03 -56.59 65.94
CA THR A 818 38.40 -56.88 67.25
C THR A 818 38.00 -55.52 67.88
N TRP A 819 36.75 -55.38 68.38
CA TRP A 819 36.25 -54.54 69.51
C TRP A 819 36.44 -52.99 69.46
N LEU A 820 35.66 -52.09 70.10
CA LEU A 820 35.01 -52.11 71.42
C LEU A 820 34.07 -50.87 71.59
N LEU A 821 32.86 -51.11 72.16
CA LEU A 821 31.91 -50.31 72.98
C LEU A 821 31.89 -48.74 72.96
N VAL A 822 30.79 -48.01 73.29
CA VAL A 822 29.81 -48.05 74.40
C VAL A 822 28.64 -47.10 74.01
N ARG A 823 27.36 -47.56 73.98
CA ARG A 823 26.18 -47.21 74.87
C ARG A 823 25.74 -45.72 74.94
N LEU A 824 24.49 -45.32 75.21
CA LEU A 824 23.16 -45.91 75.52
C LEU A 824 22.12 -44.74 75.47
N SER A 825 20.85 -45.05 75.12
CA SER A 825 19.56 -44.65 75.77
C SER A 825 19.19 -43.17 76.03
N ALA A 826 17.92 -42.70 76.08
CA ALA A 826 16.60 -43.31 76.27
C ALA A 826 15.48 -42.27 75.89
N ILE A 827 14.36 -42.66 75.24
CA ILE A 827 12.99 -42.99 75.76
C ILE A 827 12.09 -41.79 76.15
N LEU A 828 10.90 -41.71 75.50
CA LEU A 828 9.50 -41.65 76.04
C LEU A 828 8.60 -41.02 74.94
N ARG A 829 7.50 -41.60 74.42
CA ARG A 829 6.59 -42.69 74.83
C ARG A 829 6.28 -43.65 73.68
#